data_AF-A0A066WYF3-F1
#
_entry.id   AF-A0A066WYF3-F1
#
_cell.length_a   1.000
_cell.length_b   1.000
_cell.length_c   1.000
_cell.angle_alpha   90.00
_cell.angle_beta   90.00
_cell.angle_gamma   90.00
#
_symmetry.space_group_name_H-M   'P 1'
#
loop_
_entity.id
_entity.type
_entity.pdbx_description
1 polymer ?
#
loop_
_entity_poly.entity_id
_entity_poly.type
_entity_poly.pdbx_seq_one_letter_code
_entity_poly.pdbx_strand_id
1 'polypeptide(L)'
;MQVDFSKIDPKKNIIIKGAQVHNLKNLDVVIPRNKLVVITGLSGSGKSSLAFDTLYAEGQRRYVESLSSYARQFLGRLDKPKVEYIKGIAPAIAIEQKVNTTNARSTVGTSTEIYDYMKLLYARIGRTFSPVSGREAKKNTVTDVVADVKTLELNSKWLLLAPIHLEEGRQLEDKLKVLLQQGFSRILVNNETVRLDEIDQHSLDNKDVTLIVDRIVVKDEEEFYNRLADAVQTAFYEGKGICYLQELNSDKRFDYSNNFELDGITFLEPNLHLFSFNNPYGACPSCEGYGNIIGIDAELVVPNTSLSIFENAIFPWRGESMSWYRDQLVNSAYKFDFPIHKPFFQLTEEQKELIWTGNSYFQGLNDFFAELEEKNYKIQNRVMLSRYRGKTKCQSCKGRRLRPEASYVKINGKTVSDLVDLPIKHLVDFFKNLDLNEYEKQIAKRLLVEINNRLSFLTEVGLDYLTLNRNSSTLSGGESQRINLATSLGSSLVGSMYILDEPSIGLHPKDSERLIKVLLSLRDLGNTVIVVEHDEDIMKAADMIIDIGPEAGTFGGELVAQGNFKEILKSNSLTSKYLSGDLEIAVPKKRRAFKNHIEIKGARENNLQNIDVTFPLDVLTVITGVSGSGKSTLIKKILFPAMQKKLDNAGEKAGQFTEITGSFSHIKHIEYVDQNPIGRSSRSNPVTYIKAYDDIRDLFAKEKLSKIRGYQAKHFSFNVDGGRCETCSGEGTINVEMVFMADVQLPCETCNGKRFKKEVLEVAFEGKNINDILTMTIDDALAFFEKNKQNKITQKLKPLQDVGLGYVQLGQSSSTLSGGEAQRIKLASFLVKGATKEKALFVFDEPTTGLHFHDIKKLLASFDALIEKGHSLLVIEHNLDLIKCADWIIDLGPEGGENGGQLLAVGTPEEIVKNKKSITAKYLKEKL
;
A
#
# COMPACT_ATOMS: atom_id res chain seq x y z
N MET A 1 19.00 28.64 -32.13
CA MET A 1 18.11 29.78 -32.40
C MET A 1 17.62 30.28 -31.05
N GLN A 2 17.91 31.52 -30.64
CA GLN A 2 17.40 32.03 -29.36
C GLN A 2 15.88 32.19 -29.49
N VAL A 3 15.13 31.44 -28.68
CA VAL A 3 13.67 31.50 -28.64
C VAL A 3 13.27 32.86 -28.03
N ASP A 4 12.46 33.65 -28.73
CA ASP A 4 11.93 34.91 -28.21
C ASP A 4 10.74 34.62 -27.28
N PHE A 5 11.02 34.51 -25.98
CA PHE A 5 10.04 34.20 -24.94
C PHE A 5 8.88 35.23 -24.84
N SER A 6 9.08 36.46 -25.34
CA SER A 6 8.06 37.51 -25.29
C SER A 6 6.88 37.27 -26.25
N LYS A 7 7.09 36.48 -27.30
CA LYS A 7 6.08 36.17 -28.33
C LYS A 7 5.30 34.89 -28.07
N ILE A 8 5.64 34.16 -27.01
CA ILE A 8 5.02 32.87 -26.69
C ILE A 8 3.75 33.11 -25.89
N ASP A 9 2.65 32.54 -26.37
CA ASP A 9 1.34 32.67 -25.72
C ASP A 9 1.31 31.85 -24.39
N PRO A 10 1.16 32.50 -23.23
CA PRO A 10 1.07 31.84 -21.93
C PRO A 10 -0.25 31.08 -21.72
N LYS A 11 -1.26 31.26 -22.60
CA LYS A 11 -2.48 30.44 -22.57
C LYS A 11 -2.25 29.04 -23.13
N LYS A 12 -1.29 28.89 -24.04
CA LYS A 12 -0.95 27.61 -24.68
C LYS A 12 0.31 26.97 -24.10
N ASN A 13 1.12 27.72 -23.35
CA ASN A 13 2.40 27.26 -22.83
C ASN A 13 2.60 27.72 -21.39
N ILE A 14 3.31 26.90 -20.62
CA ILE A 14 3.91 27.27 -19.35
C ILE A 14 5.31 27.80 -19.67
N ILE A 15 5.58 29.04 -19.26
CA ILE A 15 6.82 29.75 -19.59
C ILE A 15 7.59 29.99 -18.30
N ILE A 16 8.79 29.42 -18.20
CA ILE A 16 9.70 29.56 -17.06
C ILE A 16 10.89 30.38 -17.52
N LYS A 17 11.20 31.44 -16.78
CA LYS A 17 12.34 32.31 -17.04
C LYS A 17 13.25 32.38 -15.81
N GLY A 18 14.54 32.15 -16.01
CA GLY A 18 15.58 32.31 -15.01
C GLY A 18 15.39 31.45 -13.76
N ALA A 19 15.12 30.16 -13.92
CA ALA A 19 15.05 29.23 -12.79
C ALA A 19 16.45 28.97 -12.20
N GLN A 20 16.57 29.16 -10.87
CA GLN A 20 17.83 29.09 -10.10
C GLN A 20 17.68 28.26 -8.81
N VAL A 21 16.71 27.35 -8.78
CA VAL A 21 16.50 26.45 -7.65
C VAL A 21 17.59 25.37 -7.64
N HIS A 22 18.21 25.16 -6.48
CA HIS A 22 19.37 24.26 -6.30
C HIS A 22 20.53 24.54 -7.26
N ASN A 23 20.78 23.65 -8.23
CA ASN A 23 21.87 23.76 -9.20
C ASN A 23 21.44 24.32 -10.57
N LEU A 24 20.18 24.70 -10.75
CA LEU A 24 19.70 25.29 -12.01
C LEU A 24 20.43 26.61 -12.32
N LYS A 25 20.94 26.75 -13.55
CA LYS A 25 21.78 27.89 -13.97
C LYS A 25 20.99 28.90 -14.80
N ASN A 26 20.08 29.62 -14.15
CA ASN A 26 19.21 30.61 -14.79
C ASN A 26 18.45 30.02 -15.99
N LEU A 27 17.88 28.84 -15.78
CA LEU A 27 17.29 28.02 -16.84
C LEU A 27 15.99 28.64 -17.35
N ASP A 28 15.91 28.77 -18.68
CA ASP A 28 14.72 29.21 -19.39
C ASP A 28 14.11 28.03 -20.15
N VAL A 29 12.82 27.76 -19.97
CA VAL A 29 12.15 26.64 -20.65
C VAL A 29 10.69 26.95 -20.93
N VAL A 30 10.19 26.40 -22.04
CA VAL A 30 8.78 26.51 -22.44
C VAL A 30 8.18 25.12 -22.52
N ILE A 31 7.09 24.90 -21.79
CA ILE A 31 6.39 23.62 -21.72
C ILE A 31 5.01 23.81 -22.36
N PRO A 32 4.66 23.06 -23.43
CA PRO A 32 3.34 23.15 -24.04
C PRO A 32 2.26 22.61 -23.09
N ARG A 33 1.12 23.29 -23.01
CA ARG A 33 -0.02 22.81 -22.23
C ARG A 33 -0.75 21.68 -22.95
N ASN A 34 -1.41 20.83 -22.18
CA ASN A 34 -2.21 19.69 -22.64
C ASN A 34 -1.39 18.66 -23.43
N LYS A 35 -0.12 18.52 -23.05
CA LYS A 35 0.88 17.64 -23.68
C LYS A 35 1.54 16.75 -22.65
N LEU A 36 2.03 15.59 -23.12
CA LEU A 36 2.90 14.72 -22.34
C LEU A 36 4.35 15.18 -22.53
N VAL A 37 4.96 15.68 -21.46
CA VAL A 37 6.31 16.24 -21.46
C VAL A 37 7.19 15.41 -20.56
N VAL A 38 8.31 14.93 -21.08
CA VAL A 38 9.29 14.15 -20.32
C VAL A 38 10.51 15.00 -20.01
N ILE A 39 10.91 15.07 -18.74
CA ILE A 39 12.15 15.68 -18.29
C ILE A 39 13.16 14.55 -18.05
N THR A 40 14.28 14.60 -18.75
CA THR A 40 15.34 13.58 -18.70
C THR A 40 16.71 14.21 -18.47
N GLY A 41 17.74 13.38 -18.33
CA GLY A 41 19.12 13.79 -18.04
C GLY A 41 19.77 13.01 -16.89
N LEU A 42 21.04 13.25 -16.59
CA LEU A 42 21.80 12.49 -15.59
C LEU A 42 21.21 12.56 -14.16
N SER A 43 21.54 11.56 -13.32
CA SER A 43 21.23 11.61 -11.88
C SER A 43 21.85 12.88 -11.27
N GLY A 44 21.06 13.72 -10.61
CA GLY A 44 21.53 14.99 -10.07
C GLY A 44 21.69 16.14 -11.08
N SER A 45 21.19 16.03 -12.31
CA SER A 45 21.31 17.08 -13.32
C SER A 45 20.41 18.31 -13.10
N GLY A 46 19.41 18.21 -12.21
CA GLY A 46 18.44 19.29 -11.92
C GLY A 46 17.00 18.99 -12.33
N LYS A 47 16.68 17.76 -12.75
CA LYS A 47 15.33 17.32 -13.15
C LYS A 47 14.27 17.57 -12.08
N SER A 48 14.47 17.02 -10.88
CA SER A 48 13.54 17.17 -9.76
C SER A 48 13.47 18.62 -9.27
N SER A 49 14.59 19.36 -9.37
CA SER A 49 14.60 20.79 -9.04
C SER A 49 13.74 21.62 -9.96
N LEU A 50 13.66 21.28 -11.25
CA LEU A 50 12.73 21.92 -12.19
C LEU A 50 11.29 21.42 -12.00
N ALA A 51 11.08 20.11 -11.89
CA ALA A 51 9.75 19.50 -11.84
C ALA A 51 9.05 19.75 -10.49
N PHE A 52 9.68 19.38 -9.37
CA PHE A 52 9.05 19.41 -8.05
C PHE A 52 9.32 20.72 -7.31
N ASP A 53 10.60 21.08 -7.16
CA ASP A 53 10.97 22.24 -6.33
C ASP A 53 10.65 23.58 -7.00
N THR A 54 10.41 23.58 -8.30
CA THR A 54 10.02 24.77 -9.08
C THR A 54 8.57 24.72 -9.55
N LEU A 55 8.22 23.80 -10.46
CA LEU A 55 6.90 23.77 -11.09
C LEU A 55 5.79 23.33 -10.13
N TYR A 56 5.95 22.20 -9.44
CA TYR A 56 4.95 21.73 -8.48
C TYR A 56 4.81 22.69 -7.32
N ALA A 57 5.93 23.09 -6.70
CA ALA A 57 5.93 24.02 -5.58
C ALA A 57 5.18 25.31 -5.92
N GLU A 58 5.43 25.88 -7.10
CA GLU A 58 4.81 27.14 -7.49
C GLU A 58 3.34 26.98 -7.95
N GLY A 59 3.00 25.87 -8.60
CA GLY A 59 1.63 25.56 -8.99
C GLY A 59 0.73 25.29 -7.77
N GLN A 60 1.25 24.54 -6.80
CA GLN A 60 0.56 24.27 -5.54
C GLN A 60 0.43 25.54 -4.69
N ARG A 61 1.52 26.29 -4.50
CA ARG A 61 1.50 27.53 -3.70
C ARG A 61 0.47 28.52 -4.23
N ARG A 62 0.48 28.82 -5.54
CA ARG A 62 -0.48 29.76 -6.14
C ARG A 62 -1.93 29.31 -5.98
N TYR A 63 -2.18 28.01 -6.06
CA TYR A 63 -3.52 27.46 -5.83
C TYR A 63 -3.94 27.60 -4.36
N VAL A 64 -3.09 27.21 -3.41
CA VAL A 64 -3.42 27.28 -1.97
C VAL A 64 -3.55 28.72 -1.47
N GLU A 65 -2.73 29.66 -1.98
CA GLU A 65 -2.85 31.11 -1.69
C GLU A 65 -4.19 31.72 -2.13
N SER A 66 -4.92 31.04 -3.01
CA SER A 66 -6.26 31.44 -3.45
C SER A 66 -7.39 30.92 -2.56
N LEU A 67 -7.12 29.93 -1.68
CA LEU A 67 -8.16 29.30 -0.86
C LEU A 67 -8.66 30.18 0.29
N SER A 68 -7.77 30.90 0.98
CA SER A 68 -8.16 31.82 2.05
C SER A 68 -7.10 32.90 2.32
N SER A 69 -7.52 34.00 2.95
CA SER A 69 -6.62 35.04 3.45
C SER A 69 -5.63 34.51 4.50
N TYR A 70 -6.08 33.59 5.35
CA TYR A 70 -5.24 32.91 6.35
C TYR A 70 -4.14 32.07 5.69
N ALA A 71 -4.50 31.21 4.72
CA ALA A 71 -3.55 30.41 3.98
C ALA A 71 -2.50 31.27 3.26
N ARG A 72 -2.93 32.41 2.68
CA ARG A 72 -2.02 33.38 2.04
C ARG A 72 -1.03 34.00 3.02
N GLN A 73 -1.47 34.41 4.21
CA GLN A 73 -0.57 34.97 5.23
C GLN A 73 0.45 33.94 5.72
N PHE A 74 0.02 32.69 5.87
CA PHE A 74 0.88 31.60 6.31
C PHE A 74 1.91 31.21 5.23
N LEU A 75 1.47 30.98 3.99
CA LEU A 75 2.34 30.64 2.86
C LEU A 75 3.30 31.76 2.47
N GLY A 76 2.95 33.02 2.75
CA GLY A 76 3.85 34.16 2.55
C GLY A 76 5.15 34.09 3.37
N ARG A 77 5.22 33.22 4.40
CA ARG A 77 6.44 32.96 5.18
C ARG A 77 7.35 31.89 4.58
N LEU A 78 6.85 31.12 3.60
CA LEU A 78 7.65 30.10 2.93
C LEU A 78 8.54 30.75 1.85
N ASP A 79 9.74 30.22 1.70
CA ASP A 79 10.65 30.63 0.63
C ASP A 79 10.01 30.32 -0.73
N LYS A 80 9.90 31.35 -1.57
CA LYS A 80 9.45 31.18 -2.95
C LYS A 80 10.55 30.50 -3.77
N PRO A 81 10.19 29.62 -4.72
CA PRO A 81 11.15 29.09 -5.67
C PRO A 81 11.91 30.23 -6.37
N LYS A 82 13.23 30.12 -6.45
CA LYS A 82 14.11 31.14 -7.06
C LYS A 82 13.94 31.12 -8.58
N VAL A 83 13.04 31.95 -9.09
CA VAL A 83 12.73 32.09 -10.52
C VAL A 83 12.41 33.56 -10.82
N GLU A 84 12.82 34.08 -11.98
CA GLU A 84 12.44 35.44 -12.39
C GLU A 84 10.93 35.57 -12.57
N TYR A 85 10.34 34.70 -13.40
CA TYR A 85 8.89 34.54 -13.47
C TYR A 85 8.47 33.18 -14.04
N ILE A 86 7.25 32.78 -13.67
CA ILE A 86 6.53 31.67 -14.31
C ILE A 86 5.14 32.16 -14.77
N LYS A 87 4.85 32.02 -16.06
CA LYS A 87 3.55 32.36 -16.68
C LYS A 87 2.85 31.10 -17.20
N GLY A 88 1.53 31.10 -17.19
CA GLY A 88 0.72 29.99 -17.73
C GLY A 88 0.63 28.74 -16.84
N ILE A 89 1.14 28.79 -15.61
CA ILE A 89 1.13 27.67 -14.66
C ILE A 89 -0.30 27.28 -14.25
N ALA A 90 -0.56 25.98 -14.15
CA ALA A 90 -1.82 25.41 -13.70
C ALA A 90 -1.70 24.86 -12.27
N PRO A 91 -2.83 24.60 -11.56
CA PRO A 91 -2.81 23.86 -10.31
C PRO A 91 -2.05 22.54 -10.48
N ALA A 92 -1.11 22.27 -9.59
CA ALA A 92 -0.18 21.17 -9.72
C ALA A 92 -0.52 20.02 -8.76
N ILE A 93 -0.42 18.79 -9.25
CA ILE A 93 -0.58 17.55 -8.48
C ILE A 93 0.70 16.74 -8.66
N ALA A 94 1.41 16.47 -7.56
CA ALA A 94 2.59 15.62 -7.56
C ALA A 94 2.21 14.16 -7.27
N ILE A 95 2.79 13.24 -8.04
CA ILE A 95 2.70 11.78 -7.81
C ILE A 95 4.13 11.26 -7.59
N GLU A 96 4.58 11.35 -6.34
CA GLU A 96 5.90 10.88 -5.87
C GLU A 96 5.86 9.42 -5.38
N GLN A 97 7.04 8.81 -5.23
CA GLN A 97 7.24 7.44 -4.74
C GLN A 97 7.20 7.30 -3.22
N LYS A 98 6.98 8.38 -2.48
CA LYS A 98 6.91 8.32 -1.03
C LYS A 98 5.72 7.48 -0.61
N VAL A 99 5.97 6.47 0.21
CA VAL A 99 4.91 5.64 0.82
C VAL A 99 4.10 6.55 1.74
N ASN A 100 3.00 7.04 1.20
CA ASN A 100 2.08 7.88 1.95
C ASN A 100 1.27 6.96 2.86
N THR A 101 1.42 7.21 4.17
CA THR A 101 0.63 6.68 5.29
C THR A 101 1.13 5.39 5.96
N THR A 102 1.45 5.51 7.25
CA THR A 102 1.66 4.41 8.21
C THR A 102 0.37 4.01 8.92
N ASN A 103 -0.78 4.57 8.52
CA ASN A 103 -2.06 4.36 9.21
C ASN A 103 -2.53 2.91 9.02
N ALA A 104 -2.59 2.17 10.12
CA ALA A 104 -2.97 0.76 10.13
C ALA A 104 -4.40 0.49 9.63
N ARG A 105 -5.29 1.50 9.63
CA ARG A 105 -6.67 1.36 9.12
C ARG A 105 -6.81 1.64 7.62
N SER A 106 -5.80 2.23 6.97
CA SER A 106 -5.85 2.53 5.54
C SER A 106 -5.72 1.26 4.68
N THR A 107 -6.54 1.14 3.65
CA THR A 107 -6.49 0.06 2.66
C THR A 107 -6.47 0.58 1.23
N VAL A 108 -6.16 -0.30 0.28
CA VAL A 108 -6.31 -0.02 -1.16
C VAL A 108 -7.73 0.51 -1.46
N GLY A 109 -8.77 -0.10 -0.89
CA GLY A 109 -10.15 0.33 -1.07
C GLY A 109 -10.45 1.73 -0.55
N THR A 110 -9.84 2.17 0.55
CA THR A 110 -10.01 3.54 1.05
C THR A 110 -9.16 4.54 0.28
N SER A 111 -7.92 4.19 -0.10
CA SER A 111 -7.04 5.07 -0.87
C SER A 111 -7.54 5.34 -2.30
N THR A 112 -8.35 4.42 -2.84
CA THR A 112 -8.94 4.52 -4.18
C THR A 112 -10.38 5.03 -4.16
N GLU A 113 -10.94 5.26 -2.97
CA GLU A 113 -12.36 5.61 -2.70
C GLU A 113 -13.37 4.57 -3.22
N ILE A 114 -12.93 3.43 -3.79
CA ILE A 114 -13.82 2.37 -4.27
C ILE A 114 -14.68 1.84 -3.12
N TYR A 115 -14.07 1.70 -1.94
CA TYR A 115 -14.80 1.27 -0.75
C TYR A 115 -15.90 2.25 -0.34
N ASP A 116 -15.71 3.55 -0.56
CA ASP A 116 -16.73 4.57 -0.25
C ASP A 116 -17.95 4.44 -1.17
N TYR A 117 -17.73 4.22 -2.46
CA TYR A 117 -18.82 3.92 -3.40
C TYR A 117 -19.49 2.58 -3.10
N MET A 118 -18.74 1.55 -2.69
CA MET A 118 -19.31 0.27 -2.28
C MET A 118 -20.20 0.42 -1.03
N LYS A 119 -19.75 1.17 0.00
CA LYS A 119 -20.58 1.46 1.18
C LYS A 119 -21.87 2.17 0.80
N LEU A 120 -21.79 3.16 -0.10
CA LEU A 120 -22.96 3.86 -0.62
C LEU A 120 -23.91 2.89 -1.34
N LEU A 121 -23.38 1.99 -2.18
CA LEU A 121 -24.18 1.00 -2.90
C LEU A 121 -24.91 0.06 -1.92
N TYR A 122 -24.19 -0.53 -0.97
CA TYR A 122 -24.76 -1.43 0.05
C TYR A 122 -25.76 -0.73 0.98
N ALA A 123 -25.55 0.54 1.31
CA ALA A 123 -26.52 1.32 2.09
C ALA A 123 -27.80 1.68 1.31
N ARG A 124 -27.77 1.64 -0.03
CA ARG A 124 -28.91 2.06 -0.87
C ARG A 124 -29.72 0.89 -1.42
N ILE A 125 -29.06 -0.18 -1.86
CA ILE A 125 -29.72 -1.33 -2.51
C ILE A 125 -29.44 -2.66 -1.80
N GLY A 126 -28.69 -2.65 -0.70
CA GLY A 126 -28.40 -3.85 0.07
C GLY A 126 -29.66 -4.39 0.77
N ARG A 127 -29.87 -5.70 0.66
CA ARG A 127 -30.99 -6.39 1.32
C ARG A 127 -30.50 -7.18 2.52
N THR A 128 -31.22 -7.12 3.63
CA THR A 128 -30.84 -7.80 4.87
C THR A 128 -31.45 -9.20 4.91
N PHE A 129 -30.64 -10.20 5.25
CA PHE A 129 -31.07 -11.60 5.35
C PHE A 129 -30.82 -12.15 6.75
N SER A 130 -31.76 -12.93 7.26
CA SER A 130 -31.59 -13.61 8.53
C SER A 130 -30.51 -14.69 8.45
N PRO A 131 -29.56 -14.73 9.40
CA PRO A 131 -28.57 -15.82 9.46
C PRO A 131 -29.19 -17.16 9.88
N VAL A 132 -30.41 -17.16 10.43
CA VAL A 132 -31.11 -18.37 10.92
C VAL A 132 -31.89 -19.03 9.77
N SER A 133 -32.79 -18.30 9.12
CA SER A 133 -33.65 -18.86 8.07
C SER A 133 -33.17 -18.58 6.63
N GLY A 134 -32.21 -17.66 6.44
CA GLY A 134 -31.80 -17.21 5.11
C GLY A 134 -32.83 -16.35 4.37
N ARG A 135 -33.98 -16.06 4.98
CA ARG A 135 -35.05 -15.22 4.41
C ARG A 135 -34.68 -13.73 4.51
N GLU A 136 -35.23 -12.95 3.58
CA GLU A 136 -35.05 -11.49 3.56
C GLU A 136 -35.85 -10.85 4.71
N ALA A 137 -35.17 -10.11 5.58
CA ALA A 137 -35.80 -9.26 6.58
C ALA A 137 -36.32 -8.00 5.87
N LYS A 138 -37.63 -7.74 5.96
CA LYS A 138 -38.28 -6.58 5.36
C LYS A 138 -39.05 -5.82 6.44
N LYS A 139 -39.17 -4.51 6.24
CA LYS A 139 -40.15 -3.69 6.94
C LYS A 139 -41.34 -3.50 6.03
N ASN A 140 -42.52 -3.85 6.50
CA ASN A 140 -43.76 -3.44 5.87
C ASN A 140 -44.03 -1.98 6.23
N THR A 141 -44.26 -1.17 5.22
CA THR A 141 -44.81 0.17 5.35
C THR A 141 -46.32 0.12 5.26
N VAL A 142 -46.99 1.21 5.69
CA VAL A 142 -48.44 1.36 5.50
C VAL A 142 -48.82 1.17 4.02
N THR A 143 -48.00 1.71 3.12
CA THR A 143 -48.19 1.59 1.67
C THR A 143 -48.15 0.15 1.19
N ASP A 144 -47.29 -0.71 1.76
CA ASP A 144 -47.21 -2.12 1.38
C ASP A 144 -48.49 -2.86 1.73
N VAL A 145 -49.01 -2.66 2.95
CA VAL A 145 -50.28 -3.26 3.39
C VAL A 145 -51.44 -2.79 2.52
N VAL A 146 -51.49 -1.49 2.21
CA VAL A 146 -52.52 -0.92 1.32
C VAL A 146 -52.39 -1.48 -0.10
N ALA A 147 -51.18 -1.65 -0.62
CA ALA A 147 -50.93 -2.24 -1.93
C ALA A 147 -51.36 -3.71 -1.99
N ASP A 148 -51.10 -4.50 -0.94
CA ASP A 148 -51.55 -5.88 -0.86
C ASP A 148 -53.08 -5.95 -0.81
N VAL A 149 -53.76 -5.05 -0.07
CA VAL A 149 -55.23 -4.95 -0.07
C VAL A 149 -55.80 -4.63 -1.45
N LYS A 150 -55.10 -3.84 -2.28
CA LYS A 150 -55.51 -3.56 -3.67
C LYS A 150 -55.54 -4.82 -4.56
N THR A 151 -54.79 -5.86 -4.20
CA THR A 151 -54.75 -7.13 -4.95
C THR A 151 -55.86 -8.12 -4.56
N LEU A 152 -56.61 -7.82 -3.47
CA LEU A 152 -57.68 -8.68 -2.97
C LEU A 152 -58.98 -8.52 -3.77
N GLU A 153 -59.84 -9.53 -3.74
CA GLU A 153 -61.12 -9.50 -4.46
C GLU A 153 -62.04 -8.39 -3.93
N LEU A 154 -62.68 -7.66 -4.85
CA LEU A 154 -63.66 -6.62 -4.52
C LEU A 154 -64.81 -7.20 -3.68
N ASN A 155 -65.25 -6.44 -2.67
CA ASN A 155 -66.25 -6.82 -1.67
C ASN A 155 -65.86 -7.95 -0.71
N SER A 156 -64.64 -8.48 -0.78
CA SER A 156 -64.13 -9.40 0.26
C SER A 156 -64.05 -8.67 1.61
N LYS A 157 -64.27 -9.42 2.70
CA LYS A 157 -64.36 -8.88 4.06
C LYS A 157 -63.15 -9.32 4.87
N TRP A 158 -62.45 -8.34 5.44
CA TRP A 158 -61.22 -8.55 6.18
C TRP A 158 -61.26 -7.81 7.53
N LEU A 159 -60.51 -8.32 8.50
CA LEU A 159 -60.27 -7.71 9.79
C LEU A 159 -58.83 -7.23 9.83
N LEU A 160 -58.65 -5.96 10.19
CA LEU A 160 -57.34 -5.41 10.51
C LEU A 160 -57.13 -5.56 12.02
N LEU A 161 -56.11 -6.33 12.39
CA LEU A 161 -55.86 -6.74 13.75
C LEU A 161 -54.51 -6.22 14.25
N ALA A 162 -54.40 -5.99 15.56
CA ALA A 162 -53.15 -5.67 16.24
C ALA A 162 -52.94 -6.62 17.44
N PRO A 163 -51.75 -7.21 17.64
CA PRO A 163 -51.47 -8.01 18.82
C PRO A 163 -51.49 -7.14 20.09
N ILE A 164 -52.04 -7.68 21.17
CA ILE A 164 -52.08 -6.99 22.47
C ILE A 164 -50.84 -7.38 23.26
N HIS A 165 -49.95 -6.41 23.47
CA HIS A 165 -48.74 -6.61 24.27
C HIS A 165 -48.99 -6.24 25.75
N LEU A 166 -48.68 -7.16 26.66
CA LEU A 166 -48.77 -6.95 28.10
C LEU A 166 -47.45 -6.38 28.65
N GLU A 167 -47.56 -5.46 29.59
CA GLU A 167 -46.41 -4.95 30.37
C GLU A 167 -46.17 -5.86 31.58
N GLU A 168 -44.92 -6.01 32.00
CA GLU A 168 -44.56 -6.83 33.17
C GLU A 168 -45.37 -6.40 34.41
N GLY A 169 -46.11 -7.36 34.99
CA GLY A 169 -46.91 -7.15 36.20
C GLY A 169 -48.35 -6.64 35.98
N ARG A 170 -48.80 -6.41 34.74
CA ARG A 170 -50.21 -6.07 34.45
C ARG A 170 -51.03 -7.29 34.01
N GLN A 171 -52.28 -7.36 34.46
CA GLN A 171 -53.25 -8.34 33.97
C GLN A 171 -53.84 -7.92 32.62
N LEU A 172 -54.24 -8.90 31.80
CA LEU A 172 -54.82 -8.68 30.48
C LEU A 172 -56.10 -7.83 30.54
N GLU A 173 -56.92 -8.07 31.56
CA GLU A 173 -58.18 -7.34 31.80
C GLU A 173 -57.96 -5.83 31.99
N ASP A 174 -56.91 -5.43 32.70
CA ASP A 174 -56.57 -4.02 32.90
C ASP A 174 -56.17 -3.36 31.58
N LYS A 175 -55.42 -4.07 30.73
CA LYS A 175 -55.04 -3.57 29.41
C LYS A 175 -56.26 -3.41 28.49
N LEU A 176 -57.22 -4.34 28.56
CA LEU A 176 -58.45 -4.30 27.77
C LEU A 176 -59.37 -3.15 28.21
N LYS A 177 -59.45 -2.84 29.51
CA LYS A 177 -60.15 -1.65 30.03
C LYS A 177 -59.53 -0.35 29.52
N VAL A 178 -58.20 -0.27 29.44
CA VAL A 178 -57.51 0.89 28.87
C VAL A 178 -57.80 1.03 27.38
N LEU A 179 -57.77 -0.06 26.61
CA LEU A 179 -58.13 -0.04 25.17
C LEU A 179 -59.58 0.40 24.95
N LEU A 180 -60.51 -0.02 25.82
CA LEU A 180 -61.90 0.45 25.81
C LEU A 180 -61.99 1.96 26.08
N GLN A 181 -61.23 2.49 27.05
CA GLN A 181 -61.15 3.93 27.32
C GLN A 181 -60.53 4.73 26.16
N GLN A 182 -59.64 4.11 25.38
CA GLN A 182 -59.06 4.70 24.16
C GLN A 182 -60.02 4.67 22.96
N GLY A 183 -61.21 4.08 23.11
CA GLY A 183 -62.27 4.07 22.10
C GLY A 183 -62.35 2.80 21.24
N PHE A 184 -61.53 1.79 21.52
CA PHE A 184 -61.67 0.48 20.87
C PHE A 184 -62.89 -0.26 21.42
N SER A 185 -63.63 -0.97 20.55
CA SER A 185 -64.89 -1.62 20.94
C SER A 185 -64.87 -3.14 20.85
N ARG A 186 -63.89 -3.73 20.14
CA ARG A 186 -63.91 -5.17 19.80
C ARG A 186 -62.52 -5.78 19.83
N ILE A 187 -62.48 -7.07 20.17
CA ILE A 187 -61.33 -7.96 20.09
C ILE A 187 -61.72 -9.23 19.34
N LEU A 188 -60.72 -9.94 18.83
CA LEU A 188 -60.86 -11.26 18.25
C LEU A 188 -60.26 -12.27 19.23
N VAL A 189 -61.06 -13.25 19.64
CA VAL A 189 -60.67 -14.33 20.57
C VAL A 189 -60.95 -15.66 19.88
N ASN A 190 -59.91 -16.43 19.53
CA ASN A 190 -60.04 -17.71 18.81
C ASN A 190 -61.01 -17.64 17.60
N ASN A 191 -60.86 -16.62 16.74
CA ASN A 191 -61.73 -16.30 15.58
C ASN A 191 -63.16 -15.83 15.88
N GLU A 192 -63.55 -15.68 17.15
CA GLU A 192 -64.82 -15.08 17.52
C GLU A 192 -64.65 -13.60 17.87
N THR A 193 -65.50 -12.76 17.29
CA THR A 193 -65.50 -11.32 17.57
C THR A 193 -66.26 -11.05 18.87
N VAL A 194 -65.56 -10.55 19.88
CA VAL A 194 -66.12 -10.22 21.20
C VAL A 194 -66.08 -8.71 21.41
N ARG A 195 -67.10 -8.13 22.03
CA ARG A 195 -67.10 -6.71 22.38
C ARG A 195 -66.40 -6.49 23.72
N LEU A 196 -65.59 -5.43 23.79
CA LEU A 196 -64.80 -5.08 24.98
C LEU A 196 -65.66 -4.67 26.19
N ASP A 197 -66.89 -4.20 25.97
CA ASP A 197 -67.86 -3.85 27.01
C ASP A 197 -68.56 -5.05 27.65
N GLU A 198 -68.43 -6.25 27.08
CA GLU A 198 -69.07 -7.49 27.54
C GLU A 198 -68.05 -8.49 28.13
N ILE A 199 -66.82 -8.03 28.39
CA ILE A 199 -65.67 -8.91 28.63
C ILE A 199 -65.69 -9.69 29.93
N ASP A 200 -66.38 -9.17 30.96
CA ASP A 200 -66.53 -9.80 32.27
C ASP A 200 -67.27 -11.17 32.20
N GLN A 201 -67.83 -11.53 31.04
CA GLN A 201 -68.58 -12.77 30.81
C GLN A 201 -67.75 -13.90 30.16
N HIS A 202 -66.49 -13.67 29.81
CA HIS A 202 -65.64 -14.64 29.11
C HIS A 202 -64.31 -14.88 29.82
N SER A 203 -63.99 -16.15 30.15
CA SER A 203 -62.63 -16.54 30.55
C SER A 203 -61.68 -16.44 29.35
N LEU A 204 -60.61 -15.67 29.51
CA LEU A 204 -59.59 -15.38 28.49
C LEU A 204 -58.30 -16.21 28.66
N ASP A 205 -58.27 -17.14 29.63
CA ASP A 205 -57.09 -17.97 29.92
C ASP A 205 -56.73 -18.86 28.72
N ASN A 206 -55.45 -18.81 28.30
CA ASN A 206 -54.88 -19.58 27.19
C ASN A 206 -55.54 -19.37 25.81
N LYS A 207 -56.16 -18.22 25.53
CA LYS A 207 -56.74 -17.88 24.21
C LYS A 207 -55.88 -16.89 23.43
N ASP A 208 -55.86 -17.00 22.10
CA ASP A 208 -55.22 -15.99 21.24
C ASP A 208 -56.14 -14.76 21.16
N VAL A 209 -55.67 -13.62 21.69
CA VAL A 209 -56.45 -12.38 21.78
C VAL A 209 -55.76 -11.29 20.99
N THR A 210 -56.45 -10.79 19.96
CA THR A 210 -55.98 -9.67 19.14
C THR A 210 -57.01 -8.53 19.11
N LEU A 211 -56.53 -7.29 19.03
CA LEU A 211 -57.37 -6.10 18.94
C LEU A 211 -57.89 -5.94 17.52
N ILE A 212 -59.20 -5.71 17.36
CA ILE A 212 -59.76 -5.36 16.04
C ILE A 212 -59.71 -3.85 15.87
N VAL A 213 -58.90 -3.39 14.93
CA VAL A 213 -58.66 -1.97 14.65
C VAL A 213 -59.66 -1.44 13.62
N ASP A 214 -59.87 -2.16 12.52
CA ASP A 214 -60.88 -1.83 11.52
C ASP A 214 -61.48 -3.09 10.86
N ARG A 215 -62.67 -2.93 10.27
CA ARG A 215 -63.33 -3.95 9.46
C ARG A 215 -63.36 -3.46 8.02
N ILE A 216 -62.63 -4.15 7.17
CA ILE A 216 -62.37 -3.75 5.81
C ILE A 216 -63.32 -4.49 4.89
N VAL A 217 -64.06 -3.75 4.07
CA VAL A 217 -64.75 -4.28 2.88
C VAL A 217 -64.00 -3.72 1.69
N VAL A 218 -63.34 -4.58 0.92
CA VAL A 218 -62.44 -4.14 -0.16
C VAL A 218 -63.24 -3.39 -1.24
N LYS A 219 -62.86 -2.13 -1.45
CA LYS A 219 -63.39 -1.24 -2.50
C LYS A 219 -62.23 -0.63 -3.28
N ASP A 220 -62.50 -0.22 -4.52
CA ASP A 220 -61.53 0.47 -5.36
C ASP A 220 -61.87 1.97 -5.43
N GLU A 221 -61.65 2.69 -4.33
CA GLU A 221 -61.94 4.12 -4.16
C GLU A 221 -60.79 4.79 -3.38
N GLU A 222 -60.35 5.99 -3.77
CA GLU A 222 -59.23 6.68 -3.08
C GLU A 222 -59.52 7.00 -1.61
N GLU A 223 -60.75 7.43 -1.30
CA GLU A 223 -61.18 7.70 0.07
C GLU A 223 -61.06 6.45 0.97
N PHE A 224 -61.37 5.28 0.42
CA PHE A 224 -61.21 4.01 1.12
C PHE A 224 -59.75 3.71 1.44
N TYR A 225 -58.84 3.90 0.49
CA TYR A 225 -57.41 3.66 0.70
C TYR A 225 -56.78 4.64 1.70
N ASN A 226 -57.21 5.91 1.70
CA ASN A 226 -56.74 6.90 2.68
C ASN A 226 -57.19 6.51 4.11
N ARG A 227 -58.47 6.14 4.28
CA ARG A 227 -58.99 5.66 5.56
C ARG A 227 -58.28 4.37 6.03
N LEU A 228 -58.01 3.46 5.09
CA LEU A 228 -57.27 2.23 5.35
C LEU A 228 -55.84 2.51 5.80
N ALA A 229 -55.16 3.47 5.17
CA ALA A 229 -53.81 3.86 5.55
C ALA A 229 -53.75 4.37 7.01
N ASP A 230 -54.70 5.21 7.41
CA ASP A 230 -54.82 5.68 8.80
C ASP A 230 -55.07 4.52 9.76
N ALA A 231 -55.98 3.59 9.40
CA ALA A 231 -56.27 2.41 10.22
C ALA A 231 -55.06 1.47 10.36
N VAL A 232 -54.31 1.24 9.28
CA VAL A 232 -53.06 0.46 9.30
C VAL A 232 -52.01 1.14 10.16
N GLN A 233 -51.90 2.48 10.12
CA GLN A 233 -51.01 3.21 11.00
C GLN A 233 -51.39 3.03 12.48
N THR A 234 -52.68 3.10 12.82
CA THR A 234 -53.18 2.80 14.17
C THR A 234 -52.88 1.35 14.57
N ALA A 235 -53.07 0.39 13.67
CA ALA A 235 -52.80 -1.02 13.94
C ALA A 235 -51.32 -1.28 14.21
N PHE A 236 -50.42 -0.69 13.43
CA PHE A 236 -48.99 -0.75 13.72
C PHE A 236 -48.63 -0.07 15.04
N TYR A 237 -49.25 1.07 15.37
CA TYR A 237 -48.98 1.77 16.63
C TYR A 237 -49.36 0.93 17.85
N GLU A 238 -50.61 0.45 17.90
CA GLU A 238 -51.11 -0.36 19.03
C GLU A 238 -50.44 -1.73 19.11
N GLY A 239 -50.15 -2.33 17.96
CA GLY A 239 -49.48 -3.63 17.85
C GLY A 239 -47.97 -3.61 18.08
N LYS A 240 -47.40 -2.47 18.50
CA LYS A 240 -45.95 -2.23 18.65
C LYS A 240 -45.16 -2.66 17.41
N GLY A 241 -45.67 -2.26 16.25
CA GLY A 241 -45.06 -2.49 14.95
C GLY A 241 -45.48 -3.78 14.24
N ILE A 242 -46.46 -4.49 14.76
CA ILE A 242 -47.04 -5.69 14.13
C ILE A 242 -48.52 -5.44 13.85
N CYS A 243 -49.00 -5.81 12.67
CA CYS A 243 -50.43 -5.89 12.40
C CYS A 243 -50.75 -7.13 11.55
N TYR A 244 -52.01 -7.55 11.58
CA TYR A 244 -52.47 -8.70 10.84
C TYR A 244 -53.68 -8.34 10.00
N LEU A 245 -53.79 -8.94 8.83
CA LEU A 245 -54.96 -8.82 7.97
C LEU A 245 -55.56 -10.22 7.81
N GLN A 246 -56.73 -10.45 8.41
CA GLN A 246 -57.37 -11.76 8.44
C GLN A 246 -58.71 -11.73 7.70
N GLU A 247 -58.97 -12.73 6.87
CA GLU A 247 -60.23 -12.86 6.15
C GLU A 247 -61.36 -13.24 7.11
N LEU A 248 -62.53 -12.62 6.95
CA LEU A 248 -63.67 -12.87 7.83
C LEU A 248 -64.17 -14.32 7.65
N ASN A 249 -64.32 -15.06 8.76
CA ASN A 249 -64.73 -16.47 8.81
C ASN A 249 -63.73 -17.47 8.19
N SER A 250 -62.45 -17.11 8.12
CA SER A 250 -61.37 -17.93 7.57
C SER A 250 -60.12 -17.82 8.46
N ASP A 251 -59.28 -18.86 8.45
CA ASP A 251 -57.95 -18.83 9.08
C ASP A 251 -56.89 -18.16 8.18
N LYS A 252 -57.29 -17.69 7.00
CA LYS A 252 -56.39 -17.00 6.07
C LYS A 252 -55.99 -15.64 6.66
N ARG A 253 -54.71 -15.53 7.01
CA ARG A 253 -54.11 -14.37 7.67
C ARG A 253 -52.81 -13.96 6.98
N PHE A 254 -52.64 -12.66 6.80
CA PHE A 254 -51.39 -12.04 6.39
C PHE A 254 -50.79 -11.29 7.55
N ASP A 255 -49.51 -11.53 7.82
CA ASP A 255 -48.78 -10.89 8.90
C ASP A 255 -47.88 -9.79 8.34
N TYR A 256 -47.94 -8.62 8.95
CA TYR A 256 -47.12 -7.47 8.58
C TYR A 256 -46.37 -6.96 9.80
N SER A 257 -45.11 -6.58 9.60
CA SER A 257 -44.33 -5.92 10.63
C SER A 257 -43.54 -4.75 10.08
N ASN A 258 -43.61 -3.60 10.74
CA ASN A 258 -42.75 -2.45 10.45
C ASN A 258 -41.47 -2.45 11.33
N ASN A 259 -41.33 -3.41 12.25
CA ASN A 259 -40.10 -3.68 12.97
C ASN A 259 -39.09 -4.32 12.03
N PHE A 260 -37.80 -4.02 12.19
CA PHE A 260 -36.77 -4.70 11.40
C PHE A 260 -36.39 -6.02 12.04
N GLU A 261 -37.33 -6.97 12.09
CA GLU A 261 -37.20 -8.19 12.88
C GLU A 261 -37.53 -9.42 12.06
N LEU A 262 -36.76 -10.48 12.26
CA LEU A 262 -37.02 -11.80 11.68
C LEU A 262 -36.34 -12.87 12.52
N ASP A 263 -37.03 -14.00 12.71
CA ASP A 263 -36.54 -15.15 13.49
C ASP A 263 -36.04 -14.78 14.91
N GLY A 264 -36.67 -13.79 15.55
CA GLY A 264 -36.30 -13.30 16.89
C GLY A 264 -35.07 -12.41 16.94
N ILE A 265 -34.56 -11.97 15.79
CA ILE A 265 -33.42 -11.05 15.67
C ILE A 265 -33.90 -9.67 15.22
N THR A 266 -33.54 -8.63 15.97
CA THR A 266 -33.67 -7.23 15.52
C THR A 266 -32.45 -6.84 14.70
N PHE A 267 -32.68 -6.44 13.45
CA PHE A 267 -31.65 -6.07 12.49
C PHE A 267 -31.33 -4.57 12.54
N LEU A 268 -30.10 -4.22 12.19
CA LEU A 268 -29.68 -2.84 11.99
C LEU A 268 -30.03 -2.38 10.59
N GLU A 269 -30.64 -1.21 10.46
CA GLU A 269 -30.93 -0.64 9.14
C GLU A 269 -29.64 -0.34 8.37
N PRO A 270 -29.55 -0.74 7.08
CA PRO A 270 -28.42 -0.42 6.24
C PRO A 270 -28.22 1.10 6.12
N ASN A 271 -27.09 1.58 6.62
CA ASN A 271 -26.65 2.96 6.46
C ASN A 271 -25.13 3.02 6.19
N LEU A 272 -24.63 4.19 5.85
CA LEU A 272 -23.21 4.37 5.52
C LEU A 272 -22.25 3.98 6.66
N HIS A 273 -22.66 4.24 7.90
CA HIS A 273 -21.83 3.97 9.07
C HIS A 273 -21.74 2.48 9.37
N LEU A 274 -22.79 1.70 9.06
CA LEU A 274 -22.81 0.24 9.25
C LEU A 274 -21.69 -0.45 8.48
N PHE A 275 -21.37 0.06 7.30
CA PHE A 275 -20.34 -0.49 6.42
C PHE A 275 -18.98 0.21 6.58
N SER A 276 -18.82 1.12 7.55
CA SER A 276 -17.57 1.85 7.76
C SER A 276 -16.79 1.30 8.95
N PHE A 277 -15.68 0.61 8.69
CA PHE A 277 -14.79 0.12 9.75
C PHE A 277 -14.00 1.23 10.46
N ASN A 278 -14.04 2.47 9.95
CA ASN A 278 -13.50 3.65 10.64
C ASN A 278 -14.50 4.29 11.61
N ASN A 279 -15.76 3.82 11.63
CA ASN A 279 -16.80 4.31 12.53
C ASN A 279 -17.15 3.20 13.54
N PRO A 280 -17.19 3.48 14.85
CA PRO A 280 -17.56 2.50 15.88
C PRO A 280 -18.90 1.79 15.62
N TYR A 281 -19.83 2.43 14.92
CA TYR A 281 -21.13 1.85 14.57
C TYR A 281 -21.03 0.62 13.66
N GLY A 282 -20.09 0.61 12.70
CA GLY A 282 -19.88 -0.50 11.76
C GLY A 282 -18.62 -1.33 12.03
N ALA A 283 -17.67 -0.80 12.79
CA ALA A 283 -16.41 -1.46 13.11
C ALA A 283 -16.64 -2.74 13.94
N CYS A 284 -15.82 -3.76 13.69
CA CYS A 284 -15.78 -4.96 14.51
C CYS A 284 -15.45 -4.59 15.98
N PRO A 285 -16.28 -4.96 16.97
CA PRO A 285 -16.04 -4.61 18.37
C PRO A 285 -14.75 -5.19 18.93
N SER A 286 -14.33 -6.38 18.45
CA SER A 286 -13.14 -7.06 18.98
C SER A 286 -11.82 -6.46 18.51
N CYS A 287 -11.79 -5.84 17.33
CA CYS A 287 -10.56 -5.26 16.76
C CYS A 287 -10.70 -3.79 16.40
N GLU A 288 -11.80 -3.14 16.77
CA GLU A 288 -12.08 -1.71 16.51
C GLU A 288 -11.80 -1.29 15.06
N GLY A 289 -12.11 -2.18 14.10
CA GLY A 289 -11.91 -1.91 12.68
C GLY A 289 -10.46 -2.03 12.16
N TYR A 290 -9.49 -2.45 12.97
CA TYR A 290 -8.12 -2.71 12.52
C TYR A 290 -7.99 -4.01 11.70
N GLY A 291 -8.92 -4.96 11.88
CA GLY A 291 -8.89 -6.28 11.25
C GLY A 291 -7.88 -7.25 11.88
N ASN A 292 -6.90 -6.75 12.63
CA ASN A 292 -5.91 -7.55 13.35
C ASN A 292 -5.98 -7.26 14.86
N ILE A 293 -5.68 -8.27 15.67
CA ILE A 293 -5.56 -8.19 17.13
C ILE A 293 -4.20 -8.72 17.57
N ILE A 294 -3.81 -8.43 18.81
CA ILE A 294 -2.70 -9.17 19.44
C ILE A 294 -3.27 -10.50 19.93
N GLY A 295 -2.87 -11.58 19.30
CA GLY A 295 -3.40 -12.92 19.58
C GLY A 295 -2.38 -14.01 19.25
N ILE A 296 -2.82 -15.28 19.29
CA ILE A 296 -1.96 -16.41 18.94
C ILE A 296 -1.70 -16.41 17.44
N ASP A 297 -0.42 -16.35 17.08
CA ASP A 297 0.07 -16.32 15.71
C ASP A 297 0.29 -17.73 15.21
N ALA A 298 -0.56 -18.13 14.24
CA ALA A 298 -0.50 -19.44 13.62
C ALA A 298 0.87 -19.75 13.01
N GLU A 299 1.57 -18.74 12.51
CA GLU A 299 2.90 -18.94 11.95
C GLU A 299 3.94 -19.19 13.03
N LEU A 300 3.79 -18.62 14.23
CA LEU A 300 4.67 -18.93 15.37
C LEU A 300 4.37 -20.31 15.96
N VAL A 301 3.11 -20.76 15.87
CA VAL A 301 2.68 -22.10 16.31
C VAL A 301 3.17 -23.19 15.37
N VAL A 302 3.10 -22.99 14.05
CA VAL A 302 3.59 -23.93 13.03
C VAL A 302 4.65 -23.22 12.17
N PRO A 303 5.88 -23.06 12.69
CA PRO A 303 6.91 -22.27 12.02
C PRO A 303 7.52 -22.97 10.80
N ASN A 304 7.52 -24.31 10.77
CA ASN A 304 7.95 -25.08 9.61
C ASN A 304 6.82 -25.98 9.11
N THR A 305 6.18 -25.56 8.03
CA THR A 305 5.08 -26.29 7.42
C THR A 305 5.51 -27.53 6.63
N SER A 306 6.83 -27.72 6.38
CA SER A 306 7.36 -28.90 5.69
C SER A 306 7.36 -30.16 6.54
N LEU A 307 7.24 -30.00 7.86
CA LEU A 307 7.17 -31.12 8.79
C LEU A 307 5.73 -31.65 8.85
N SER A 308 5.60 -32.95 9.04
CA SER A 308 4.33 -33.58 9.39
C SER A 308 3.99 -33.42 10.87
N ILE A 309 2.75 -33.72 11.27
CA ILE A 309 2.36 -33.68 12.69
C ILE A 309 3.19 -34.68 13.50
N PHE A 310 3.47 -35.85 12.92
CA PHE A 310 4.35 -36.87 13.49
C PHE A 310 5.78 -36.34 13.74
N GLU A 311 6.30 -35.52 12.82
CA GLU A 311 7.65 -34.91 12.91
C GLU A 311 7.69 -33.59 13.72
N ASN A 312 6.69 -33.36 14.58
CA ASN A 312 6.58 -32.17 15.41
C ASN A 312 6.39 -30.85 14.65
N ALA A 313 5.53 -30.81 13.62
CA ALA A 313 5.17 -29.54 12.97
C ALA A 313 4.65 -28.48 13.96
N ILE A 314 3.87 -28.90 14.96
CA ILE A 314 3.29 -28.03 15.99
C ILE A 314 4.34 -27.72 17.06
N PHE A 315 4.84 -26.50 17.04
CA PHE A 315 5.93 -26.06 17.92
C PHE A 315 5.60 -26.05 19.42
N PRO A 316 4.42 -25.58 19.88
CA PRO A 316 4.09 -25.60 21.32
C PRO A 316 3.95 -27.01 21.90
N TRP A 317 3.71 -28.03 21.08
CA TRP A 317 3.59 -29.43 21.50
C TRP A 317 4.91 -30.20 21.42
N ARG A 318 6.04 -29.50 21.30
CA ARG A 318 7.38 -30.11 21.34
C ARG A 318 7.87 -30.36 22.77
N GLY A 319 8.79 -31.30 22.91
CA GLY A 319 9.48 -31.60 24.17
C GLY A 319 8.76 -32.65 25.02
N GLU A 320 9.35 -32.99 26.16
CA GLU A 320 8.91 -34.12 26.99
C GLU A 320 7.54 -33.89 27.64
N SER A 321 7.27 -32.68 28.13
CA SER A 321 6.02 -32.41 28.87
C SER A 321 4.81 -32.13 27.96
N MET A 322 5.02 -31.48 26.81
CA MET A 322 3.92 -31.01 25.94
C MET A 322 3.66 -31.94 24.74
N SER A 323 4.51 -32.94 24.50
CA SER A 323 4.32 -33.93 23.44
C SER A 323 3.06 -34.79 23.61
N TRP A 324 2.51 -34.86 24.82
CA TRP A 324 1.28 -35.60 25.10
C TRP A 324 0.10 -35.14 24.22
N TYR A 325 -0.03 -33.83 23.94
CA TYR A 325 -1.08 -33.29 23.07
C TYR A 325 -0.93 -33.80 21.62
N ARG A 326 0.31 -33.79 21.10
CA ARG A 326 0.65 -34.36 19.79
C ARG A 326 0.33 -35.85 19.77
N ASP A 327 0.73 -36.58 20.79
CA ASP A 327 0.57 -38.04 20.87
C ASP A 327 -0.91 -38.43 20.95
N GLN A 328 -1.74 -37.63 21.63
CA GLN A 328 -3.19 -37.83 21.65
C GLN A 328 -3.79 -37.76 20.24
N LEU A 329 -3.39 -36.75 19.45
CA LEU A 329 -3.79 -36.61 18.04
C LEU A 329 -3.27 -37.78 17.20
N VAL A 330 -1.97 -38.08 17.28
CA VAL A 330 -1.32 -39.12 16.47
C VAL A 330 -1.92 -40.51 16.74
N ASN A 331 -2.12 -40.86 18.02
CA ASN A 331 -2.67 -42.16 18.41
C ASN A 331 -4.15 -42.31 18.07
N SER A 332 -4.89 -41.22 17.92
CA SER A 332 -6.33 -41.22 17.62
C SER A 332 -6.66 -40.95 16.16
N ALA A 333 -5.66 -40.58 15.33
CA ALA A 333 -5.84 -40.12 13.96
C ALA A 333 -6.60 -41.11 13.06
N TYR A 334 -6.45 -42.42 13.27
CA TYR A 334 -7.16 -43.45 12.49
C TYR A 334 -8.68 -43.42 12.66
N LYS A 335 -9.20 -42.82 13.74
CA LYS A 335 -10.65 -42.76 14.03
C LYS A 335 -11.40 -41.74 13.18
N PHE A 336 -10.69 -40.76 12.62
CA PHE A 336 -11.26 -39.68 11.81
C PHE A 336 -10.44 -39.42 10.54
N ASP A 337 -9.69 -40.44 10.10
CA ASP A 337 -8.89 -40.47 8.87
C ASP A 337 -7.96 -39.27 8.66
N PHE A 338 -7.15 -38.96 9.68
CA PHE A 338 -6.24 -37.83 9.66
C PHE A 338 -4.82 -38.20 9.19
N PRO A 339 -4.25 -37.52 8.17
CA PRO A 339 -2.95 -37.88 7.62
C PRO A 339 -1.77 -37.34 8.46
N ILE A 340 -1.29 -38.13 9.41
CA ILE A 340 -0.26 -37.72 10.40
C ILE A 340 1.17 -37.56 9.83
N HIS A 341 1.50 -38.24 8.74
CA HIS A 341 2.82 -38.21 8.08
C HIS A 341 2.86 -37.24 6.90
N LYS A 342 1.72 -36.65 6.55
CA LYS A 342 1.67 -35.67 5.47
C LYS A 342 2.24 -34.34 5.99
N PRO A 343 3.16 -33.69 5.25
CA PRO A 343 3.63 -32.35 5.60
C PRO A 343 2.47 -31.39 5.82
N PHE A 344 2.58 -30.51 6.83
CA PHE A 344 1.51 -29.60 7.22
C PHE A 344 0.99 -28.74 6.05
N PHE A 345 1.87 -28.31 5.14
CA PHE A 345 1.48 -27.51 3.98
C PHE A 345 0.55 -28.24 3.00
N GLN A 346 0.59 -29.58 2.96
CA GLN A 346 -0.26 -30.38 2.07
C GLN A 346 -1.59 -30.81 2.73
N LEU A 347 -1.81 -30.46 4.00
CA LEU A 347 -3.10 -30.67 4.66
C LEU A 347 -4.17 -29.77 4.04
N THR A 348 -5.41 -30.26 3.99
CA THR A 348 -6.56 -29.44 3.58
C THR A 348 -6.87 -28.38 4.62
N GLU A 349 -7.60 -27.31 4.25
CA GLU A 349 -7.98 -26.26 5.21
C GLU A 349 -8.86 -26.80 6.34
N GLU A 350 -9.75 -27.77 6.05
CA GLU A 350 -10.54 -28.47 7.07
C GLU A 350 -9.65 -29.26 8.04
N GLN A 351 -8.63 -29.96 7.53
CA GLN A 351 -7.66 -30.68 8.37
C GLN A 351 -6.82 -29.71 9.22
N LYS A 352 -6.43 -28.55 8.69
CA LYS A 352 -5.72 -27.53 9.45
C LYS A 352 -6.63 -26.95 10.53
N GLU A 353 -7.86 -26.61 10.21
CA GLU A 353 -8.85 -26.08 11.16
C GLU A 353 -9.12 -27.09 12.28
N LEU A 354 -9.22 -28.38 11.96
CA LEU A 354 -9.40 -29.45 12.95
C LEU A 354 -8.29 -29.45 14.01
N ILE A 355 -7.03 -29.18 13.65
CA ILE A 355 -5.91 -29.08 14.61
C ILE A 355 -6.15 -27.93 15.62
N TRP A 356 -6.76 -26.83 15.17
CA TRP A 356 -7.07 -25.70 16.01
C TRP A 356 -8.29 -25.94 16.90
N THR A 357 -9.37 -26.47 16.34
CA THR A 357 -10.63 -26.69 17.05
C THR A 357 -10.59 -27.92 17.96
N GLY A 358 -9.81 -28.94 17.62
CA GLY A 358 -9.88 -30.24 18.27
C GLY A 358 -11.13 -31.02 17.86
N ASN A 359 -11.30 -32.19 18.47
CA ASN A 359 -12.52 -33.00 18.37
C ASN A 359 -12.72 -33.82 19.67
N SER A 360 -13.66 -34.78 19.68
CA SER A 360 -13.91 -35.64 20.84
C SER A 360 -12.73 -36.55 21.22
N TYR A 361 -11.75 -36.74 20.34
CA TYR A 361 -10.61 -37.64 20.55
C TYR A 361 -9.30 -36.92 20.92
N PHE A 362 -9.16 -35.64 20.59
CA PHE A 362 -7.98 -34.84 20.98
C PHE A 362 -8.31 -33.37 21.27
N GLN A 363 -7.54 -32.77 22.17
CA GLN A 363 -7.65 -31.35 22.51
C GLN A 363 -6.96 -30.47 21.46
N GLY A 364 -7.69 -29.47 20.95
CA GLY A 364 -7.19 -28.56 19.92
C GLY A 364 -6.22 -27.50 20.46
N LEU A 365 -5.58 -26.77 19.54
CA LEU A 365 -4.73 -25.63 19.93
C LEU A 365 -5.53 -24.53 20.65
N ASN A 366 -6.80 -24.32 20.30
CA ASN A 366 -7.64 -23.31 20.95
C ASN A 366 -7.82 -23.62 22.45
N ASP A 367 -8.13 -24.88 22.78
CA ASP A 367 -8.27 -25.33 24.17
C ASP A 367 -6.93 -25.25 24.93
N PHE A 368 -5.85 -25.67 24.27
CA PHE A 368 -4.49 -25.59 24.82
C PHE A 368 -4.10 -24.16 25.19
N PHE A 369 -4.33 -23.18 24.31
CA PHE A 369 -4.01 -21.79 24.59
C PHE A 369 -4.97 -21.16 25.60
N ALA A 370 -6.26 -21.54 25.60
CA ALA A 370 -7.21 -21.12 26.62
C ALA A 370 -6.79 -21.58 28.02
N GLU A 371 -6.32 -22.83 28.18
CA GLU A 371 -5.82 -23.34 29.45
C GLU A 371 -4.55 -22.60 29.93
N LEU A 372 -3.65 -22.26 29.00
CA LEU A 372 -2.48 -21.44 29.30
C LEU A 372 -2.87 -20.03 29.77
N GLU A 373 -3.89 -19.43 29.15
CA GLU A 373 -4.42 -18.10 29.49
C GLU A 373 -5.19 -18.08 30.81
N GLU A 374 -5.93 -19.14 31.14
CA GLU A 374 -6.58 -19.27 32.44
C GLU A 374 -5.54 -19.34 33.58
N LYS A 375 -4.44 -20.06 33.32
CA LYS A 375 -3.31 -20.21 34.26
C LYS A 375 -2.23 -19.15 34.07
N ASN A 376 -2.58 -17.99 33.49
CA ASN A 376 -1.66 -16.89 33.21
C ASN A 376 -1.08 -16.24 34.48
N TYR A 377 -1.52 -16.59 35.69
CA TYR A 377 -0.81 -16.21 36.93
C TYR A 377 0.57 -16.89 37.07
N LYS A 378 0.80 -18.03 36.39
CA LYS A 378 2.10 -18.74 36.39
C LYS A 378 3.06 -18.12 35.37
N ILE A 379 4.28 -17.78 35.82
CA ILE A 379 5.30 -17.09 35.00
C ILE A 379 5.68 -17.92 33.76
N GLN A 380 5.82 -19.24 33.90
CA GLN A 380 6.13 -20.13 32.79
C GLN A 380 5.06 -20.10 31.68
N ASN A 381 3.78 -19.96 32.05
CA ASN A 381 2.68 -19.87 31.08
C ASN A 381 2.69 -18.51 30.37
N ARG A 382 2.97 -17.41 31.09
CA ARG A 382 3.19 -16.08 30.49
C ARG A 382 4.30 -16.09 29.45
N VAL A 383 5.44 -16.68 29.80
CA VAL A 383 6.62 -16.77 28.94
C VAL A 383 6.35 -17.69 27.74
N MET A 384 5.56 -18.74 27.91
CA MET A 384 5.16 -19.60 26.81
C MET A 384 4.20 -18.89 25.86
N LEU A 385 3.16 -18.24 26.38
CA LEU A 385 2.20 -17.46 25.58
C LEU A 385 2.88 -16.33 24.81
N SER A 386 3.84 -15.61 25.42
CA SER A 386 4.52 -14.50 24.75
C SER A 386 5.33 -14.93 23.53
N ARG A 387 5.80 -16.20 23.47
CA ARG A 387 6.53 -16.75 22.31
C ARG A 387 5.64 -16.98 21.10
N TYR A 388 4.33 -17.12 21.29
CA TYR A 388 3.36 -17.42 20.22
C TYR A 388 2.38 -16.28 19.98
N ARG A 389 2.49 -15.16 20.68
CA ARG A 389 1.64 -13.98 20.47
C ARG A 389 2.25 -13.06 19.41
N GLY A 390 1.41 -12.63 18.47
CA GLY A 390 1.77 -11.72 17.39
C GLY A 390 0.59 -10.88 16.94
N LYS A 391 0.77 -10.08 15.88
CA LYS A 391 -0.35 -9.42 15.20
C LYS A 391 -1.02 -10.43 14.30
N THR A 392 -2.25 -10.80 14.62
CA THR A 392 -2.97 -11.87 13.93
C THR A 392 -4.31 -11.39 13.45
N LYS A 393 -4.87 -12.05 12.44
CA LYS A 393 -6.22 -11.73 11.96
C LYS A 393 -7.20 -11.87 13.12
N CYS A 394 -8.06 -10.87 13.27
CA CYS A 394 -9.11 -10.90 14.28
C CYS A 394 -9.98 -12.14 14.08
N GLN A 395 -10.17 -12.96 15.12
CA GLN A 395 -10.96 -14.19 15.02
C GLN A 395 -12.45 -13.89 14.75
N SER A 396 -12.98 -12.81 15.31
CA SER A 396 -14.39 -12.43 15.18
C SER A 396 -14.78 -12.01 13.75
N CYS A 397 -13.96 -11.16 13.11
CA CYS A 397 -14.25 -10.67 11.76
C CYS A 397 -13.37 -11.30 10.67
N LYS A 398 -12.46 -12.22 11.04
CA LYS A 398 -11.48 -12.87 10.14
C LYS A 398 -10.65 -11.91 9.28
N GLY A 399 -10.43 -10.67 9.77
CA GLY A 399 -9.72 -9.62 9.04
C GLY A 399 -10.58 -8.67 8.20
N ARG A 400 -11.91 -8.87 8.16
CA ARG A 400 -12.86 -8.05 7.37
C ARG A 400 -13.23 -6.72 8.02
N ARG A 401 -12.79 -6.47 9.25
CA ARG A 401 -12.88 -5.19 9.98
C ARG A 401 -14.29 -4.72 10.36
N LEU A 402 -15.34 -5.29 9.79
CA LEU A 402 -16.73 -4.97 10.10
C LEU A 402 -17.31 -5.89 11.18
N ARG A 403 -18.37 -5.40 11.81
CA ARG A 403 -19.19 -6.16 12.76
C ARG A 403 -20.03 -7.25 12.07
N PRO A 404 -20.45 -8.31 12.78
CA PRO A 404 -21.22 -9.42 12.22
C PRO A 404 -22.52 -8.98 11.54
N GLU A 405 -23.20 -7.96 12.08
CA GLU A 405 -24.49 -7.48 11.57
C GLU A 405 -24.39 -6.90 10.16
N ALA A 406 -23.22 -6.35 9.79
CA ALA A 406 -22.98 -5.90 8.42
C ALA A 406 -22.93 -7.05 7.41
N SER A 407 -22.66 -8.29 7.85
CA SER A 407 -22.66 -9.49 6.99
C SER A 407 -24.06 -10.01 6.66
N TYR A 408 -25.09 -9.48 7.30
CA TYR A 408 -26.48 -9.81 6.99
C TYR A 408 -26.96 -9.09 5.73
N VAL A 409 -26.30 -7.99 5.35
CA VAL A 409 -26.67 -7.20 4.17
C VAL A 409 -25.92 -7.72 2.94
N LYS A 410 -26.68 -8.12 1.91
CA LYS A 410 -26.16 -8.71 0.68
C LYS A 410 -26.70 -8.00 -0.56
N ILE A 411 -25.88 -7.99 -1.60
CA ILE A 411 -26.26 -7.68 -2.98
C ILE A 411 -25.89 -8.90 -3.82
N ASN A 412 -26.86 -9.44 -4.57
CA ASN A 412 -26.68 -10.65 -5.39
C ASN A 412 -25.98 -11.81 -4.64
N GLY A 413 -26.39 -12.03 -3.38
CA GLY A 413 -25.86 -13.09 -2.51
C GLY A 413 -24.48 -12.83 -1.88
N LYS A 414 -23.84 -11.68 -2.13
CA LYS A 414 -22.52 -11.33 -1.59
C LYS A 414 -22.58 -10.17 -0.59
N THR A 415 -21.84 -10.28 0.52
CA THR A 415 -21.67 -9.17 1.47
C THR A 415 -20.54 -8.24 1.03
N VAL A 416 -20.52 -7.00 1.53
CA VAL A 416 -19.42 -6.07 1.24
C VAL A 416 -18.07 -6.65 1.68
N SER A 417 -18.06 -7.38 2.79
CA SER A 417 -16.88 -8.05 3.36
C SER A 417 -16.36 -9.19 2.47
N ASP A 418 -17.23 -9.87 1.74
CA ASP A 418 -16.81 -10.93 0.80
C ASP A 418 -16.10 -10.33 -0.41
N LEU A 419 -16.53 -9.14 -0.85
CA LEU A 419 -16.01 -8.49 -2.05
C LEU A 419 -14.64 -7.84 -1.84
N VAL A 420 -14.36 -7.32 -0.65
CA VAL A 420 -13.09 -6.62 -0.38
C VAL A 420 -11.87 -7.54 -0.29
N ASP A 421 -12.08 -8.83 -0.04
CA ASP A 421 -11.04 -9.85 0.00
C ASP A 421 -10.81 -10.51 -1.38
N LEU A 422 -11.67 -10.24 -2.38
CA LEU A 422 -11.45 -10.72 -3.75
C LEU A 422 -10.32 -9.92 -4.43
N PRO A 423 -9.49 -10.56 -5.27
CA PRO A 423 -8.66 -9.86 -6.22
C PRO A 423 -9.51 -8.93 -7.11
N ILE A 424 -9.00 -7.74 -7.41
CA ILE A 424 -9.68 -6.72 -8.22
C ILE A 424 -10.16 -7.30 -9.57
N LYS A 425 -9.38 -8.20 -10.18
CA LYS A 425 -9.78 -8.94 -11.39
C LYS A 425 -11.16 -9.58 -11.27
N HIS A 426 -11.43 -10.30 -10.18
CA HIS A 426 -12.72 -10.94 -9.94
C HIS A 426 -13.81 -9.95 -9.52
N LEU A 427 -13.41 -8.85 -8.87
CA LEU A 427 -14.33 -7.80 -8.47
C LEU A 427 -14.90 -7.04 -9.68
N VAL A 428 -14.08 -6.83 -10.73
CA VAL A 428 -14.52 -6.27 -12.02
C VAL A 428 -15.62 -7.15 -12.63
N ASP A 429 -15.41 -8.46 -12.66
CA ASP A 429 -16.38 -9.41 -13.23
C ASP A 429 -17.69 -9.43 -12.43
N PHE A 430 -17.60 -9.30 -11.09
CA PHE A 430 -18.78 -9.22 -10.24
C PHE A 430 -19.65 -7.99 -10.54
N PHE A 431 -19.05 -6.79 -10.61
CA PHE A 431 -19.82 -5.56 -10.84
C PHE A 431 -20.32 -5.40 -12.28
N LYS A 432 -19.65 -6.01 -13.27
CA LYS A 432 -20.14 -6.03 -14.66
C LYS A 432 -21.36 -6.93 -14.85
N ASN A 433 -21.43 -8.04 -14.12
CA ASN A 433 -22.49 -9.04 -14.23
C ASN A 433 -23.54 -8.92 -13.11
N LEU A 434 -23.66 -7.74 -12.51
CA LEU A 434 -24.59 -7.50 -11.41
C LEU A 434 -26.02 -7.44 -11.93
N ASP A 435 -26.83 -8.43 -11.57
CA ASP A 435 -28.26 -8.44 -11.89
C ASP A 435 -29.04 -7.64 -10.84
N LEU A 436 -29.80 -6.66 -11.31
CA LEU A 436 -30.53 -5.68 -10.50
C LEU A 436 -31.93 -5.47 -11.08
N ASN A 437 -32.91 -5.24 -10.23
CA ASN A 437 -34.24 -4.84 -10.71
C ASN A 437 -34.23 -3.39 -11.25
N GLU A 438 -35.30 -2.97 -11.93
CA GLU A 438 -35.36 -1.64 -12.56
C GLU A 438 -35.20 -0.47 -11.57
N TYR A 439 -35.74 -0.61 -10.36
CA TYR A 439 -35.60 0.40 -9.30
C TYR A 439 -34.15 0.49 -8.78
N GLU A 440 -33.53 -0.65 -8.50
CA GLU A 440 -32.14 -0.76 -8.06
C GLU A 440 -31.19 -0.23 -9.13
N LYS A 441 -31.43 -0.56 -10.41
CA LYS A 441 -30.64 -0.03 -11.55
C LYS A 441 -30.66 1.49 -11.57
N GLN A 442 -31.82 2.13 -11.37
CA GLN A 442 -31.92 3.59 -11.37
C GLN A 442 -31.07 4.23 -10.27
N ILE A 443 -31.12 3.69 -9.06
CA ILE A 443 -30.34 4.19 -7.91
C ILE A 443 -28.84 3.90 -8.08
N ALA A 444 -28.51 2.68 -8.51
CA ALA A 444 -27.14 2.20 -8.60
C ALA A 444 -26.37 2.72 -9.82
N LYS A 445 -27.05 3.18 -10.89
CA LYS A 445 -26.45 3.54 -12.18
C LYS A 445 -25.18 4.40 -12.03
N ARG A 446 -25.25 5.51 -11.32
CA ARG A 446 -24.10 6.42 -11.16
C ARG A 446 -23.00 5.80 -10.29
N LEU A 447 -23.37 5.08 -9.23
CA LEU A 447 -22.42 4.40 -8.35
C LEU A 447 -21.65 3.29 -9.09
N LEU A 448 -22.35 2.49 -9.90
CA LEU A 448 -21.75 1.42 -10.68
C LEU A 448 -20.81 1.95 -11.77
N VAL A 449 -21.12 3.10 -12.38
CA VAL A 449 -20.18 3.76 -13.31
C VAL A 449 -18.88 4.14 -12.59
N GLU A 450 -18.96 4.77 -11.43
CA GLU A 450 -17.78 5.16 -10.65
C GLU A 450 -16.96 3.96 -10.16
N ILE A 451 -17.64 2.92 -9.66
CA ILE A 451 -16.99 1.68 -9.21
C ILE A 451 -16.26 1.00 -10.38
N ASN A 452 -16.95 0.79 -11.51
CA ASN A 452 -16.38 0.11 -12.67
C ASN A 452 -15.22 0.90 -13.29
N ASN A 453 -15.33 2.23 -13.37
CA ASN A 453 -14.25 3.08 -13.89
C ASN A 453 -12.99 2.97 -13.02
N ARG A 454 -13.13 3.09 -11.70
CA ARG A 454 -11.99 3.01 -10.76
C ARG A 454 -11.34 1.63 -10.73
N LEU A 455 -12.14 0.56 -10.80
CA LEU A 455 -11.60 -0.80 -10.94
C LEU A 455 -10.89 -1.00 -12.29
N SER A 456 -11.42 -0.42 -13.38
CA SER A 456 -10.75 -0.44 -14.69
C SER A 456 -9.39 0.27 -14.62
N PHE A 457 -9.33 1.46 -14.02
CA PHE A 457 -8.06 2.19 -13.87
C PHE A 457 -7.02 1.39 -13.09
N LEU A 458 -7.41 0.74 -11.99
CA LEU A 458 -6.51 -0.14 -11.24
C LEU A 458 -6.01 -1.33 -12.08
N THR A 459 -6.87 -1.87 -12.94
CA THR A 459 -6.51 -2.96 -13.86
C THR A 459 -5.56 -2.48 -14.95
N GLU A 460 -5.81 -1.28 -15.50
CA GLU A 460 -4.97 -0.66 -16.53
C GLU A 460 -3.57 -0.34 -16.02
N VAL A 461 -3.41 0.09 -14.76
CA VAL A 461 -2.11 0.26 -14.11
C VAL A 461 -1.50 -1.06 -13.59
N GLY A 462 -2.11 -2.22 -13.87
CA GLY A 462 -1.55 -3.53 -13.54
C GLY A 462 -1.62 -3.91 -12.06
N LEU A 463 -2.66 -3.46 -11.34
CA LEU A 463 -2.88 -3.77 -9.93
C LEU A 463 -4.10 -4.69 -9.69
N ASP A 464 -4.53 -5.40 -10.73
CA ASP A 464 -5.67 -6.31 -10.74
C ASP A 464 -5.53 -7.51 -9.79
N TYR A 465 -4.29 -7.82 -9.38
CA TYR A 465 -3.97 -8.87 -8.41
C TYR A 465 -4.15 -8.45 -6.94
N LEU A 466 -4.34 -7.15 -6.66
CA LEU A 466 -4.54 -6.67 -5.29
C LEU A 466 -5.98 -6.88 -4.82
N THR A 467 -6.16 -6.96 -3.51
CA THR A 467 -7.48 -6.94 -2.86
C THR A 467 -7.74 -5.55 -2.28
N LEU A 468 -9.00 -5.14 -2.18
CA LEU A 468 -9.36 -3.84 -1.60
C LEU A 468 -9.08 -3.76 -0.09
N ASN A 469 -9.04 -4.90 0.60
CA ASN A 469 -8.73 -5.01 2.03
C ASN A 469 -7.21 -5.00 2.33
N ARG A 470 -6.34 -5.04 1.30
CA ARG A 470 -4.88 -4.98 1.48
C ARG A 470 -4.50 -3.65 2.15
N ASN A 471 -3.68 -3.75 3.20
CA ASN A 471 -3.25 -2.60 3.99
C ASN A 471 -2.28 -1.72 3.18
N SER A 472 -2.53 -0.41 3.17
CA SER A 472 -1.72 0.53 2.38
C SER A 472 -0.25 0.56 2.82
N SER A 473 0.04 0.29 4.09
CA SER A 473 1.43 0.18 4.60
C SER A 473 2.23 -1.01 4.08
N THR A 474 1.56 -1.99 3.45
CA THR A 474 2.20 -3.19 2.87
C THR A 474 2.45 -3.08 1.35
N LEU A 475 2.12 -1.92 0.77
CA LEU A 475 2.35 -1.65 -0.63
C LEU A 475 3.81 -1.23 -0.85
N SER A 476 4.37 -1.66 -1.97
CA SER A 476 5.64 -1.10 -2.48
C SER A 476 5.46 0.35 -2.93
N GLY A 477 6.56 1.09 -3.07
CA GLY A 477 6.55 2.47 -3.59
C GLY A 477 5.84 2.55 -4.95
N GLY A 478 6.17 1.65 -5.88
CA GLY A 478 5.52 1.57 -7.19
C GLY A 478 4.02 1.19 -7.13
N GLU A 479 3.61 0.26 -6.26
CA GLU A 479 2.18 -0.05 -6.07
C GLU A 479 1.42 1.17 -5.54
N SER A 480 1.98 1.87 -4.54
CA SER A 480 1.40 3.11 -3.98
C SER A 480 1.29 4.21 -5.04
N GLN A 481 2.33 4.39 -5.85
CA GLN A 481 2.35 5.38 -6.92
C GLN A 481 1.28 5.10 -7.97
N ARG A 482 1.14 3.83 -8.39
CA ARG A 482 0.12 3.42 -9.36
C ARG A 482 -1.30 3.52 -8.82
N ILE A 483 -1.51 3.28 -7.53
CA ILE A 483 -2.79 3.58 -6.86
C ILE A 483 -3.09 5.07 -6.94
N ASN A 484 -2.14 5.94 -6.60
CA ASN A 484 -2.34 7.40 -6.67
C ASN A 484 -2.62 7.87 -8.11
N LEU A 485 -1.98 7.25 -9.11
CA LEU A 485 -2.25 7.50 -10.53
C LEU A 485 -3.68 7.09 -10.93
N ALA A 486 -4.11 5.89 -10.53
CA ALA A 486 -5.47 5.41 -10.79
C ALA A 486 -6.53 6.29 -10.09
N THR A 487 -6.29 6.70 -8.84
CA THR A 487 -7.15 7.64 -8.11
C THR A 487 -7.22 8.99 -8.82
N SER A 488 -6.08 9.47 -9.36
CA SER A 488 -6.02 10.71 -10.12
C SER A 488 -6.86 10.67 -11.40
N LEU A 489 -6.83 9.56 -12.15
CA LEU A 489 -7.71 9.34 -13.31
C LEU A 489 -9.20 9.35 -12.90
N GLY A 490 -9.52 8.76 -11.73
CA GLY A 490 -10.88 8.74 -11.18
C GLY A 490 -11.42 10.12 -10.78
N SER A 491 -10.55 11.10 -10.51
CA SER A 491 -10.96 12.44 -10.08
C SER A 491 -11.56 13.33 -11.19
N SER A 492 -11.44 12.92 -12.47
CA SER A 492 -11.98 13.64 -13.64
C SER A 492 -11.57 15.13 -13.71
N LEU A 493 -10.38 15.48 -13.21
CA LEU A 493 -9.87 16.85 -13.28
C LEU A 493 -9.42 17.20 -14.70
N VAL A 494 -9.67 18.45 -15.10
CA VAL A 494 -9.30 19.02 -16.41
C VAL A 494 -8.55 20.32 -16.19
N GLY A 495 -7.51 20.57 -17.00
CA GLY A 495 -6.72 21.80 -16.93
C GLY A 495 -5.70 21.83 -15.78
N SER A 496 -5.47 20.70 -15.12
CA SER A 496 -4.45 20.52 -14.09
C SER A 496 -3.09 20.15 -14.68
N MET A 497 -2.03 20.35 -13.90
CA MET A 497 -0.68 19.89 -14.21
C MET A 497 -0.33 18.71 -13.30
N TYR A 498 -0.13 17.53 -13.89
CA TYR A 498 0.32 16.35 -13.17
C TYR A 498 1.83 16.21 -13.32
N ILE A 499 2.54 16.08 -12.20
CA ILE A 499 4.00 15.95 -12.16
C ILE A 499 4.32 14.60 -11.52
N LEU A 500 4.92 13.71 -12.30
CA LEU A 500 5.19 12.33 -11.91
C LEU A 500 6.69 12.08 -11.79
N ASP A 501 7.09 11.43 -10.70
CA ASP A 501 8.49 11.07 -10.44
C ASP A 501 8.72 9.61 -10.86
N GLU A 502 9.32 9.40 -12.03
CA GLU A 502 9.77 8.09 -12.52
C GLU A 502 8.72 6.97 -12.33
N PRO A 503 7.52 7.10 -12.93
CA PRO A 503 6.41 6.17 -12.73
C PRO A 503 6.67 4.76 -13.28
N SER A 504 7.73 4.56 -14.07
CA SER A 504 8.13 3.24 -14.57
C SER A 504 8.94 2.41 -13.55
N ILE A 505 9.29 2.97 -12.39
CA ILE A 505 10.10 2.25 -11.40
C ILE A 505 9.43 0.96 -10.93
N GLY A 506 10.23 -0.12 -10.89
CA GLY A 506 9.78 -1.46 -10.53
C GLY A 506 8.72 -2.05 -11.47
N LEU A 507 8.55 -1.48 -12.66
CA LEU A 507 7.69 -2.02 -13.70
C LEU A 507 8.47 -2.89 -14.66
N HIS A 508 7.88 -4.05 -14.96
CA HIS A 508 8.31 -4.85 -16.08
C HIS A 508 7.95 -4.13 -17.39
N PRO A 509 8.75 -4.22 -18.47
CA PRO A 509 8.48 -3.52 -19.74
C PRO A 509 7.05 -3.69 -20.29
N LYS A 510 6.48 -4.90 -20.15
CA LYS A 510 5.05 -5.19 -20.43
C LYS A 510 4.07 -4.23 -19.75
N ASP A 511 4.35 -3.87 -18.50
CA ASP A 511 3.50 -2.99 -17.69
C ASP A 511 3.81 -1.50 -18.00
N SER A 512 5.04 -1.17 -18.40
CA SER A 512 5.40 0.15 -18.92
C SER A 512 4.56 0.54 -20.15
N GLU A 513 4.33 -0.40 -21.08
CA GLU A 513 3.42 -0.16 -22.22
C GLU A 513 2.00 0.23 -21.78
N ARG A 514 1.51 -0.32 -20.65
CA ARG A 514 0.19 0.03 -20.10
C ARG A 514 0.21 1.39 -19.43
N LEU A 515 1.26 1.68 -18.67
CA LEU A 515 1.46 2.98 -18.04
C LEU A 515 1.47 4.12 -19.07
N ILE A 516 2.14 3.94 -20.21
CA ILE A 516 2.14 4.93 -21.29
C ILE A 516 0.71 5.26 -21.73
N LYS A 517 -0.17 4.25 -21.92
CA LYS A 517 -1.57 4.49 -22.29
C LYS A 517 -2.32 5.30 -21.23
N VAL A 518 -2.03 5.05 -19.96
CA VAL A 518 -2.61 5.81 -18.84
C VAL A 518 -2.14 7.27 -18.86
N LEU A 519 -0.84 7.52 -19.06
CA LEU A 519 -0.29 8.87 -19.16
C LEU A 519 -0.89 9.66 -20.33
N LEU A 520 -1.05 9.00 -21.48
CA LEU A 520 -1.70 9.57 -22.66
C LEU A 520 -3.18 9.86 -22.40
N SER A 521 -3.90 8.96 -21.71
CA SER A 521 -5.30 9.18 -21.34
C SER A 521 -5.46 10.38 -20.40
N LEU A 522 -4.56 10.52 -19.41
CA LEU A 522 -4.55 11.66 -18.49
C LEU A 522 -4.30 12.98 -19.23
N ARG A 523 -3.40 12.99 -20.22
CA ARG A 523 -3.17 14.12 -21.12
C ARG A 523 -4.42 14.44 -21.95
N ASP A 524 -5.02 13.43 -22.56
CA ASP A 524 -6.14 13.58 -23.51
C ASP A 524 -7.43 14.07 -22.85
N LEU A 525 -7.57 13.90 -21.52
CA LEU A 525 -8.60 14.57 -20.71
C LEU A 525 -8.45 16.11 -20.66
N GLY A 526 -7.35 16.67 -21.18
CA GLY A 526 -7.07 18.10 -21.18
C GLY A 526 -6.15 18.55 -20.05
N ASN A 527 -5.29 17.65 -19.56
CA ASN A 527 -4.28 17.96 -18.55
C ASN A 527 -2.89 18.04 -19.16
N THR A 528 -1.99 18.76 -18.48
CA THR A 528 -0.56 18.75 -18.83
C THR A 528 0.13 17.72 -17.95
N VAL A 529 0.78 16.73 -18.56
CA VAL A 529 1.44 15.63 -17.84
C VAL A 529 2.94 15.81 -17.99
N ILE A 530 3.63 16.05 -16.88
CA ILE A 530 5.08 16.23 -16.82
C ILE A 530 5.65 15.03 -16.08
N VAL A 531 6.56 14.30 -16.72
CA VAL A 531 7.13 13.08 -16.18
C VAL A 531 8.64 13.24 -16.10
N VAL A 532 9.23 13.02 -14.92
CA VAL A 532 10.68 12.85 -14.81
C VAL A 532 10.99 11.39 -15.11
N GLU A 533 11.73 11.10 -16.18
CA GLU A 533 11.94 9.72 -16.63
C GLU A 533 13.24 9.49 -17.41
N HIS A 534 13.64 8.22 -17.40
CA HIS A 534 14.76 7.65 -18.14
C HIS A 534 14.33 6.49 -19.05
N ASP A 535 13.09 6.01 -18.92
CA ASP A 535 12.56 4.94 -19.77
C ASP A 535 12.44 5.35 -21.24
N GLU A 536 13.01 4.52 -22.11
CA GLU A 536 13.08 4.77 -23.54
C GLU A 536 11.70 4.83 -24.21
N ASP A 537 10.75 3.98 -23.77
CA ASP A 537 9.43 3.88 -24.39
C ASP A 537 8.52 5.05 -23.98
N ILE A 538 8.62 5.51 -22.73
CA ILE A 538 7.95 6.74 -22.28
C ILE A 538 8.51 7.96 -23.01
N MET A 539 9.83 8.05 -23.19
CA MET A 539 10.45 9.12 -23.97
C MET A 539 9.97 9.12 -25.44
N LYS A 540 9.87 7.95 -26.07
CA LYS A 540 9.33 7.81 -27.43
C LYS A 540 7.87 8.26 -27.53
N ALA A 541 7.05 8.00 -26.51
CA ALA A 541 5.64 8.36 -26.48
C ALA A 541 5.37 9.84 -26.15
N ALA A 542 6.36 10.57 -25.64
CA ALA A 542 6.23 11.95 -25.23
C ALA A 542 6.00 12.90 -26.42
N ASP A 543 5.16 13.92 -26.21
CA ASP A 543 4.99 15.01 -27.18
C ASP A 543 6.21 15.94 -27.21
N MET A 544 6.87 16.11 -26.06
CA MET A 544 8.10 16.90 -25.90
C MET A 544 9.00 16.27 -24.84
N ILE A 545 10.30 16.37 -25.06
CA ILE A 545 11.35 15.97 -24.13
C ILE A 545 12.21 17.19 -23.81
N ILE A 546 12.57 17.33 -22.55
CA ILE A 546 13.46 18.35 -22.00
C ILE A 546 14.65 17.61 -21.39
N ASP A 547 15.83 17.80 -21.96
CA ASP A 547 17.07 17.19 -21.48
C ASP A 547 17.87 18.20 -20.66
N ILE A 548 18.07 17.90 -19.37
CA ILE A 548 18.69 18.81 -18.41
C ILE A 548 20.08 18.30 -18.01
N GLY A 549 21.03 19.24 -18.07
CA GLY A 549 22.40 19.15 -17.59
C GLY A 549 23.28 18.30 -18.50
N PRO A 550 24.42 18.84 -19.00
CA PRO A 550 25.39 17.99 -19.68
C PRO A 550 26.00 16.97 -18.71
N GLU A 551 26.07 17.32 -17.42
CA GLU A 551 26.56 16.51 -16.31
C GLU A 551 25.65 16.65 -15.06
N ALA A 552 26.07 16.09 -13.93
CA ALA A 552 25.39 16.16 -12.64
C ALA A 552 25.92 17.31 -11.76
N GLY A 553 25.16 17.68 -10.71
CA GLY A 553 25.65 18.60 -9.68
C GLY A 553 25.95 20.00 -10.18
N THR A 554 27.11 20.54 -9.80
CA THR A 554 27.59 21.89 -10.19
C THR A 554 27.78 22.05 -11.69
N PHE A 555 28.01 20.95 -12.42
CA PHE A 555 28.15 20.93 -13.87
C PHE A 555 26.83 20.68 -14.61
N GLY A 556 25.74 20.41 -13.87
CA GLY A 556 24.39 20.26 -14.41
C GLY A 556 23.62 21.59 -14.51
N GLY A 557 22.28 21.49 -14.46
CA GLY A 557 21.38 22.64 -14.29
C GLY A 557 21.15 23.51 -15.53
N GLU A 558 21.63 23.07 -16.69
CA GLU A 558 21.49 23.76 -17.97
C GLU A 558 20.51 23.02 -18.89
N LEU A 559 19.81 23.74 -19.77
CA LEU A 559 18.98 23.11 -20.79
C LEU A 559 19.85 22.64 -21.96
N VAL A 560 20.02 21.33 -22.13
CA VAL A 560 20.89 20.77 -23.18
C VAL A 560 20.14 20.66 -24.51
N ALA A 561 18.92 20.12 -24.46
CA ALA A 561 18.08 19.94 -25.63
C ALA A 561 16.60 20.02 -25.23
N GLN A 562 15.78 20.50 -26.16
CA GLN A 562 14.33 20.52 -26.04
C GLN A 562 13.71 20.26 -27.41
N GLY A 563 12.79 19.31 -27.50
CA GLY A 563 12.12 18.97 -28.76
C GLY A 563 11.31 17.68 -28.69
N ASN A 564 10.81 17.22 -29.82
CA ASN A 564 10.24 15.87 -29.92
C ASN A 564 11.34 14.79 -29.95
N PHE A 565 10.97 13.51 -29.84
CA PHE A 565 11.93 12.40 -29.83
C PHE A 565 12.92 12.41 -31.02
N LYS A 566 12.43 12.73 -32.23
CA LYS A 566 13.29 12.78 -33.44
C LYS A 566 14.28 13.95 -33.42
N GLU A 567 13.93 15.05 -32.78
CA GLU A 567 14.80 16.21 -32.58
C GLU A 567 15.85 15.93 -31.50
N ILE A 568 15.45 15.27 -30.40
CA ILE A 568 16.39 14.86 -29.35
C ILE A 568 17.45 13.90 -29.87
N LEU A 569 17.09 12.92 -30.71
CA LEU A 569 18.06 12.00 -31.33
C LEU A 569 19.14 12.70 -32.18
N LYS A 570 18.88 13.92 -32.65
CA LYS A 570 19.85 14.73 -33.42
C LYS A 570 20.66 15.67 -32.54
N SER A 571 20.32 15.78 -31.26
CA SER A 571 21.04 16.64 -30.33
C SER A 571 22.38 16.00 -29.92
N ASN A 572 23.32 16.83 -29.47
CA ASN A 572 24.62 16.37 -28.94
C ASN A 572 24.57 16.17 -27.41
N SER A 573 23.45 15.64 -26.90
CA SER A 573 23.32 15.32 -25.48
C SER A 573 23.80 13.91 -25.17
N LEU A 574 24.12 13.64 -23.91
CA LEU A 574 24.50 12.29 -23.48
C LEU A 574 23.34 11.31 -23.67
N THR A 575 22.12 11.75 -23.34
CA THR A 575 20.89 10.99 -23.53
C THR A 575 20.70 10.61 -25.01
N SER A 576 20.87 11.57 -25.92
CA SER A 576 20.81 11.34 -27.37
C SER A 576 21.80 10.28 -27.83
N LYS A 577 23.04 10.30 -27.34
CA LYS A 577 24.07 9.31 -27.69
C LYS A 577 23.68 7.89 -27.28
N TYR A 578 23.00 7.71 -26.15
CA TYR A 578 22.49 6.39 -25.75
C TYR A 578 21.29 5.96 -26.58
N LEU A 579 20.35 6.88 -26.85
CA LEU A 579 19.14 6.58 -27.63
C LEU A 579 19.42 6.32 -29.12
N SER A 580 20.46 6.94 -29.67
CA SER A 580 20.89 6.73 -31.06
C SER A 580 21.80 5.50 -31.24
N GLY A 581 22.35 4.97 -30.15
CA GLY A 581 23.29 3.85 -30.16
C GLY A 581 24.77 4.24 -30.32
N ASP A 582 25.10 5.54 -30.36
CA ASP A 582 26.50 6.02 -30.37
C ASP A 582 27.26 5.62 -29.08
N LEU A 583 26.55 5.57 -27.96
CA LEU A 583 27.00 5.00 -26.71
C LEU A 583 26.05 3.88 -26.29
N GLU A 584 26.62 2.78 -25.80
CA GLU A 584 25.82 1.66 -25.30
C GLU A 584 26.43 1.01 -24.05
N ILE A 585 25.57 0.31 -23.32
CA ILE A 585 25.98 -0.69 -22.33
C ILE A 585 26.17 -1.99 -23.12
N ALA A 586 27.42 -2.36 -23.38
CA ALA A 586 27.76 -3.51 -24.21
C ALA A 586 27.43 -4.84 -23.51
N VAL A 587 26.93 -5.81 -24.28
CA VAL A 587 26.72 -7.17 -23.80
C VAL A 587 28.09 -7.83 -23.51
N PRO A 588 28.28 -8.47 -22.34
CA PRO A 588 29.53 -9.15 -22.02
C PRO A 588 29.88 -10.23 -23.04
N LYS A 589 31.09 -10.17 -23.62
CA LYS A 589 31.55 -11.15 -24.64
C LYS A 589 31.68 -12.57 -24.10
N LYS A 590 31.94 -12.71 -22.80
CA LYS A 590 32.03 -13.99 -22.09
C LYS A 590 31.33 -13.82 -20.75
N ARG A 591 30.39 -14.72 -20.43
CA ARG A 591 29.73 -14.79 -19.13
C ARG A 591 30.56 -15.63 -18.17
N ARG A 592 30.52 -15.28 -16.88
CA ARG A 592 31.29 -15.97 -15.84
C ARG A 592 30.67 -17.34 -15.56
N ALA A 593 31.53 -18.35 -15.43
CA ALA A 593 31.09 -19.68 -15.04
C ALA A 593 31.10 -19.83 -13.52
N PHE A 594 30.07 -20.47 -12.96
CA PHE A 594 29.99 -20.78 -11.54
C PHE A 594 30.14 -22.29 -11.29
N LYS A 595 30.67 -22.63 -10.10
CA LYS A 595 30.72 -24.02 -9.60
C LYS A 595 29.90 -24.19 -8.32
N ASN A 596 29.85 -23.15 -7.51
CA ASN A 596 29.14 -23.11 -6.25
C ASN A 596 27.75 -22.48 -6.46
N HIS A 597 26.77 -22.98 -5.72
CA HIS A 597 25.41 -22.45 -5.76
C HIS A 597 24.71 -22.67 -4.41
N ILE A 598 23.66 -21.89 -4.16
CA ILE A 598 22.70 -22.12 -3.08
C ILE A 598 21.41 -22.61 -3.72
N GLU A 599 20.78 -23.63 -3.15
CA GLU A 599 19.48 -24.12 -3.62
C GLU A 599 18.43 -23.95 -2.53
N ILE A 600 17.31 -23.33 -2.87
CA ILE A 600 16.11 -23.27 -2.04
C ILE A 600 15.10 -24.22 -2.65
N LYS A 601 14.67 -25.24 -1.89
CA LYS A 601 13.63 -26.18 -2.33
C LYS A 601 12.28 -25.88 -1.72
N GLY A 602 11.22 -26.03 -2.50
CA GLY A 602 9.83 -25.92 -2.11
C GLY A 602 9.45 -24.55 -1.56
N ALA A 603 9.94 -23.46 -2.15
CA ALA A 603 9.60 -22.09 -1.78
C ALA A 603 8.11 -21.83 -2.04
N ARG A 604 7.35 -21.52 -0.97
CA ARG A 604 5.87 -21.48 -0.99
C ARG A 604 5.26 -20.36 -0.14
N GLU A 605 6.06 -19.36 0.19
CA GLU A 605 5.58 -18.17 0.91
C GLU A 605 4.71 -17.30 -0.01
N ASN A 606 3.64 -16.70 0.53
CA ASN A 606 2.64 -15.92 -0.20
C ASN A 606 2.11 -16.63 -1.46
N ASN A 607 2.43 -16.13 -2.66
CA ASN A 607 1.94 -16.65 -3.93
C ASN A 607 2.93 -17.60 -4.63
N LEU A 608 4.08 -17.93 -4.03
CA LEU A 608 5.03 -18.88 -4.62
C LEU A 608 4.45 -20.30 -4.66
N GLN A 609 4.56 -20.97 -5.81
CA GLN A 609 3.91 -22.26 -6.06
C GLN A 609 4.82 -23.45 -5.74
N ASN A 610 5.41 -23.48 -4.54
CA ASN A 610 6.30 -24.55 -4.09
C ASN A 610 7.47 -24.82 -5.08
N ILE A 611 8.17 -23.75 -5.45
CA ILE A 611 9.22 -23.78 -6.48
C ILE A 611 10.60 -24.12 -5.91
N ASP A 612 11.41 -24.81 -6.71
CA ASP A 612 12.82 -25.06 -6.43
C ASP A 612 13.68 -24.07 -7.22
N VAL A 613 14.59 -23.36 -6.55
CA VAL A 613 15.39 -22.29 -7.17
C VAL A 613 16.85 -22.41 -6.80
N THR A 614 17.71 -22.42 -7.82
CA THR A 614 19.16 -22.43 -7.69
C THR A 614 19.73 -21.03 -7.93
N PHE A 615 20.53 -20.54 -6.97
CA PHE A 615 21.23 -19.27 -6.98
C PHE A 615 22.74 -19.50 -7.15
N PRO A 616 23.31 -19.24 -8.34
CA PRO A 616 24.74 -19.29 -8.57
C PRO A 616 25.54 -18.34 -7.66
N LEU A 617 26.74 -18.77 -7.28
CA LEU A 617 27.70 -17.95 -6.53
C LEU A 617 28.87 -17.52 -7.43
N ASP A 618 29.61 -16.50 -6.96
CA ASP A 618 30.77 -15.89 -7.61
C ASP A 618 30.44 -15.20 -8.97
N VAL A 619 29.15 -14.92 -9.24
CA VAL A 619 28.66 -14.33 -10.49
C VAL A 619 27.56 -13.30 -10.24
N LEU A 620 27.16 -12.55 -11.29
CA LEU A 620 25.99 -11.67 -11.26
C LEU A 620 24.72 -12.46 -11.61
N THR A 621 23.88 -12.73 -10.61
CA THR A 621 22.56 -13.35 -10.81
C THR A 621 21.46 -12.31 -10.73
N VAL A 622 20.58 -12.26 -11.72
CA VAL A 622 19.45 -11.33 -11.77
C VAL A 622 18.12 -12.08 -11.66
N ILE A 623 17.28 -11.70 -10.70
CA ILE A 623 15.89 -12.15 -10.61
C ILE A 623 15.01 -11.13 -11.33
N THR A 624 14.24 -11.61 -12.30
CA THR A 624 13.33 -10.79 -13.10
C THR A 624 11.95 -11.42 -13.19
N GLY A 625 11.04 -10.74 -13.87
CA GLY A 625 9.64 -11.14 -14.02
C GLY A 625 8.67 -10.01 -13.70
N VAL A 626 7.38 -10.20 -14.00
CA VAL A 626 6.33 -9.17 -13.85
C VAL A 626 6.13 -8.72 -12.39
N SER A 627 5.56 -7.52 -12.19
CA SER A 627 5.27 -7.03 -10.84
C SER A 627 4.26 -7.95 -10.13
N GLY A 628 4.50 -8.24 -8.85
CA GLY A 628 3.68 -9.20 -8.10
C GLY A 628 3.96 -10.68 -8.37
N SER A 629 4.95 -11.05 -9.20
CA SER A 629 5.26 -12.46 -9.52
C SER A 629 5.89 -13.26 -8.37
N GLY A 630 6.28 -12.60 -7.26
CA GLY A 630 6.88 -13.26 -6.10
C GLY A 630 8.38 -13.03 -5.91
N LYS A 631 9.04 -12.18 -6.72
CA LYS A 631 10.48 -11.86 -6.62
C LYS A 631 10.92 -11.46 -5.20
N SER A 632 10.29 -10.42 -4.64
CA SER A 632 10.61 -9.95 -3.29
C SER A 632 10.27 -10.99 -2.22
N THR A 633 9.23 -11.82 -2.43
CA THR A 633 8.92 -12.94 -1.52
C THR A 633 10.05 -13.96 -1.50
N LEU A 634 10.52 -14.38 -2.67
CA LEU A 634 11.59 -15.37 -2.81
C LEU A 634 12.90 -14.87 -2.17
N ILE A 635 13.25 -13.59 -2.39
CA ILE A 635 14.53 -13.05 -1.93
C ILE A 635 14.45 -12.52 -0.50
N LYS A 636 13.57 -11.56 -0.24
CA LYS A 636 13.51 -10.82 1.03
C LYS A 636 12.87 -11.63 2.16
N LYS A 637 11.86 -12.47 1.86
CA LYS A 637 11.20 -13.29 2.89
C LYS A 637 11.80 -14.68 3.05
N ILE A 638 12.32 -15.30 1.99
CA ILE A 638 12.86 -16.66 2.05
C ILE A 638 14.39 -16.67 2.08
N LEU A 639 15.05 -16.34 0.96
CA LEU A 639 16.50 -16.54 0.82
C LEU A 639 17.30 -15.75 1.86
N PHE A 640 17.01 -14.46 2.01
CA PHE A 640 17.79 -13.58 2.89
C PHE A 640 17.71 -14.01 4.36
N PRO A 641 16.52 -14.18 4.98
CA PRO A 641 16.44 -14.61 6.37
C PRO A 641 16.91 -16.06 6.57
N ALA A 642 16.72 -16.95 5.58
CA ALA A 642 17.21 -18.32 5.66
C ALA A 642 18.74 -18.39 5.70
N MET A 643 19.42 -17.59 4.86
CA MET A 643 20.87 -17.47 4.84
C MET A 643 21.39 -16.78 6.10
N GLN A 644 20.76 -15.69 6.54
CA GLN A 644 21.15 -14.97 7.75
C GLN A 644 21.13 -15.90 8.98
N LYS A 645 20.06 -16.70 9.13
CA LYS A 645 19.95 -17.69 10.20
C LYS A 645 21.03 -18.77 10.12
N LYS A 646 21.43 -19.19 8.92
CA LYS A 646 22.49 -20.20 8.71
C LYS A 646 23.90 -19.67 8.97
N LEU A 647 24.15 -18.39 8.68
CA LEU A 647 25.47 -17.77 8.77
C LEU A 647 25.73 -17.12 10.13
N ASP A 648 24.78 -16.32 10.63
CA ASP A 648 24.97 -15.45 11.80
C ASP A 648 24.28 -15.99 13.07
N ASN A 649 23.55 -17.12 12.98
CA ASN A 649 22.69 -17.68 14.05
C ASN A 649 21.66 -16.68 14.64
N ALA A 650 21.49 -15.53 14.00
CA ALA A 650 20.57 -14.46 14.34
C ALA A 650 19.93 -13.97 13.05
N GLY A 651 18.65 -13.63 13.07
CA GLY A 651 17.97 -13.14 11.88
C GLY A 651 16.45 -13.21 12.02
N GLU A 652 15.77 -12.52 11.11
CA GLU A 652 14.32 -12.60 11.01
C GLU A 652 13.87 -14.01 10.63
N LYS A 653 12.60 -14.32 10.90
CA LYS A 653 12.03 -15.62 10.56
C LYS A 653 11.90 -15.70 9.03
N ALA A 654 12.52 -16.72 8.43
CA ALA A 654 12.32 -17.03 7.03
C ALA A 654 10.87 -17.48 6.76
N GLY A 655 10.35 -17.11 5.60
CA GLY A 655 9.07 -17.57 5.07
C GLY A 655 9.07 -19.08 4.80
N GLN A 656 7.96 -19.58 4.24
CA GLN A 656 7.79 -21.02 4.05
C GLN A 656 8.62 -21.57 2.88
N PHE A 657 9.51 -22.51 3.19
CA PHE A 657 10.25 -23.34 2.23
C PHE A 657 10.51 -24.74 2.84
N THR A 658 11.03 -25.68 2.05
CA THR A 658 11.28 -27.07 2.49
C THR A 658 12.68 -27.22 3.05
N GLU A 659 13.70 -26.90 2.26
CA GLU A 659 15.09 -26.98 2.68
C GLU A 659 15.98 -25.99 1.92
N ILE A 660 17.13 -25.68 2.52
CA ILE A 660 18.21 -24.91 1.90
C ILE A 660 19.44 -25.81 1.81
N THR A 661 19.98 -25.97 0.60
CA THR A 661 21.17 -26.80 0.33
C THR A 661 22.20 -26.02 -0.50
N GLY A 662 23.34 -26.67 -0.80
CA GLY A 662 24.41 -26.09 -1.62
C GLY A 662 25.58 -25.52 -0.80
N SER A 663 26.42 -24.74 -1.47
CA SER A 663 27.74 -24.28 -1.01
C SER A 663 27.67 -23.03 -0.12
N PHE A 664 26.69 -22.92 0.79
CA PHE A 664 26.52 -21.73 1.65
C PHE A 664 27.70 -21.49 2.61
N SER A 665 28.50 -22.53 2.93
CA SER A 665 29.73 -22.41 3.73
C SER A 665 30.83 -21.56 3.09
N HIS A 666 30.74 -21.30 1.78
CA HIS A 666 31.68 -20.43 1.06
C HIS A 666 31.43 -18.94 1.32
N ILE A 667 30.30 -18.58 1.93
CA ILE A 667 29.91 -17.20 2.24
C ILE A 667 29.98 -17.02 3.75
N LYS A 668 30.52 -15.89 4.21
CA LYS A 668 30.58 -15.59 5.65
C LYS A 668 29.41 -14.75 6.14
N HIS A 669 28.96 -13.80 5.34
CA HIS A 669 27.83 -12.93 5.67
C HIS A 669 27.03 -12.59 4.41
N ILE A 670 25.75 -12.26 4.61
CA ILE A 670 24.83 -11.83 3.56
C ILE A 670 24.40 -10.39 3.85
N GLU A 671 24.40 -9.55 2.82
CA GLU A 671 24.10 -8.12 2.93
C GLU A 671 22.93 -7.76 2.03
N TYR A 672 21.81 -7.30 2.61
CA TYR A 672 20.68 -6.78 1.86
C TYR A 672 20.80 -5.28 1.70
N VAL A 673 20.98 -4.84 0.47
CA VAL A 673 21.21 -3.45 0.11
C VAL A 673 19.94 -2.88 -0.50
N ASP A 674 19.07 -2.37 0.38
CA ASP A 674 17.77 -1.80 0.03
C ASP A 674 17.81 -0.28 -0.23
N GLN A 675 16.69 0.23 -0.75
CA GLN A 675 16.44 1.65 -0.99
C GLN A 675 15.99 2.40 0.27
N ASN A 676 15.89 1.74 1.43
CA ASN A 676 15.51 2.42 2.65
C ASN A 676 16.55 3.49 3.02
N PRO A 677 16.12 4.64 3.58
CA PRO A 677 17.03 5.70 3.99
C PRO A 677 18.14 5.15 4.89
N ILE A 678 19.37 5.61 4.66
CA ILE A 678 20.56 5.18 5.41
C ILE A 678 20.37 5.37 6.92
N GLY A 679 19.68 6.44 7.29
CA GLY A 679 19.21 6.70 8.64
C GLY A 679 17.93 7.54 8.61
N ARG A 680 17.05 7.31 9.58
CA ARG A 680 15.80 8.10 9.73
C ARG A 680 16.04 9.50 10.29
N SER A 681 17.22 9.75 10.86
CA SER A 681 17.59 11.05 11.42
C SER A 681 18.25 11.94 10.35
N SER A 682 17.85 13.21 10.35
CA SER A 682 18.51 14.36 9.70
C SER A 682 20.03 14.43 9.88
N ARG A 683 20.55 13.76 10.91
CA ARG A 683 21.97 13.71 11.29
C ARG A 683 22.80 12.70 10.51
N SER A 684 22.17 11.76 9.81
CA SER A 684 22.87 10.80 8.97
C SER A 684 23.19 11.47 7.63
N ASN A 685 24.43 11.35 7.14
CA ASN A 685 24.85 11.92 5.86
C ASN A 685 25.96 11.08 5.21
N PRO A 686 26.31 11.30 3.93
CA PRO A 686 27.31 10.50 3.24
C PRO A 686 28.64 10.40 4.01
N VAL A 687 29.18 11.53 4.48
CA VAL A 687 30.51 11.59 5.10
C VAL A 687 30.59 10.91 6.47
N THR A 688 29.49 10.90 7.23
CA THR A 688 29.40 10.15 8.50
C THR A 688 29.29 8.65 8.23
N TYR A 689 28.57 8.25 7.19
CA TYR A 689 28.34 6.84 6.87
C TYR A 689 29.64 6.11 6.45
N ILE A 690 30.44 6.71 5.56
CA ILE A 690 31.74 6.16 5.17
C ILE A 690 32.85 6.40 6.21
N LYS A 691 32.50 6.99 7.36
CA LYS A 691 33.42 7.32 8.47
C LYS A 691 34.61 8.18 8.03
N ALA A 692 34.43 9.04 7.04
CA ALA A 692 35.43 10.05 6.66
C ALA A 692 35.34 11.28 7.56
N TYR A 693 34.18 11.53 8.17
CA TYR A 693 33.96 12.71 9.01
C TYR A 693 34.84 12.74 10.25
N ASP A 694 35.17 11.58 10.82
CA ASP A 694 36.06 11.50 11.98
C ASP A 694 37.45 12.05 11.65
N ASP A 695 38.00 11.65 10.49
CA ASP A 695 39.30 12.15 10.03
C ASP A 695 39.27 13.65 9.69
N ILE A 696 38.16 14.15 9.14
CA ILE A 696 37.96 15.58 8.89
C ILE A 696 37.89 16.36 10.21
N ARG A 697 37.15 15.87 11.21
CA ARG A 697 37.06 16.54 12.52
C ARG A 697 38.41 16.55 13.25
N ASP A 698 39.17 15.46 13.14
CA ASP A 698 40.52 15.37 13.69
C ASP A 698 41.50 16.32 12.99
N LEU A 699 41.33 16.55 11.68
CA LEU A 699 42.08 17.55 10.93
C LEU A 699 41.80 18.96 11.49
N PHE A 700 40.53 19.35 11.62
CA PHE A 700 40.15 20.67 12.15
C PHE A 700 40.60 20.88 13.61
N ALA A 701 40.62 19.82 14.43
CA ALA A 701 41.11 19.91 15.80
C ALA A 701 42.63 20.19 15.89
N LYS A 702 43.40 19.87 14.84
CA LYS A 702 44.85 20.10 14.79
C LYS A 702 45.23 21.51 14.33
N GLU A 703 44.27 22.29 13.81
CA GLU A 703 44.50 23.66 13.36
C GLU A 703 45.00 24.58 14.47
N LYS A 704 45.79 25.59 14.10
CA LYS A 704 46.42 26.51 15.06
C LYS A 704 45.39 27.21 15.94
N LEU A 705 44.30 27.70 15.35
CA LEU A 705 43.23 28.38 16.09
C LEU A 705 42.50 27.42 17.04
N SER A 706 42.27 26.18 16.61
CA SER A 706 41.68 25.13 17.46
C SER A 706 42.53 24.83 18.69
N LYS A 707 43.85 24.71 18.52
CA LYS A 707 44.78 24.49 19.64
C LYS A 707 44.79 25.64 20.64
N ILE A 708 44.73 26.89 20.16
CA ILE A 708 44.66 28.08 21.03
C ILE A 708 43.36 28.12 21.83
N ARG A 709 42.23 27.75 21.21
CA ARG A 709 40.90 27.77 21.83
C ARG A 709 40.53 26.49 22.57
N GLY A 710 41.41 25.48 22.60
CA GLY A 710 41.14 24.18 23.22
C GLY A 710 40.05 23.35 22.52
N TYR A 711 39.80 23.61 21.23
CA TYR A 711 38.79 22.87 20.47
C TYR A 711 39.30 21.47 20.08
N GLN A 712 38.58 20.47 20.59
CA GLN A 712 38.70 19.05 20.21
C GLN A 712 37.78 18.69 19.04
N ALA A 713 38.00 17.51 18.43
CA ALA A 713 37.18 16.98 17.32
C ALA A 713 35.66 16.94 17.59
N LYS A 714 35.23 16.83 18.87
CA LYS A 714 33.82 16.91 19.26
C LYS A 714 33.15 18.25 18.94
N HIS A 715 33.90 19.37 18.96
CA HIS A 715 33.36 20.70 18.68
C HIS A 715 33.06 20.89 17.19
N PHE A 716 33.75 20.16 16.32
CA PHE A 716 33.48 20.14 14.88
C PHE A 716 32.41 19.11 14.50
N SER A 717 31.67 18.56 15.47
CA SER A 717 30.56 17.64 15.23
C SER A 717 29.22 18.36 15.36
N PHE A 718 28.36 18.25 14.35
CA PHE A 718 26.98 18.74 14.44
C PHE A 718 26.09 17.83 15.30
N ASN A 719 26.58 16.64 15.70
CA ASN A 719 25.81 15.65 16.47
C ASN A 719 25.95 15.79 17.99
N VAL A 720 26.96 16.51 18.46
CA VAL A 720 27.35 16.56 19.88
C VAL A 720 27.31 17.99 20.38
N ASP A 721 26.92 18.17 21.65
CA ASP A 721 26.94 19.46 22.32
C ASP A 721 28.37 20.01 22.45
N GLY A 722 28.49 21.33 22.32
CA GLY A 722 29.77 22.04 22.32
C GLY A 722 29.82 23.06 21.19
N GLY A 723 29.97 22.59 19.95
CA GLY A 723 30.16 23.46 18.77
C GLY A 723 28.97 23.57 17.80
N ARG A 724 27.95 22.72 17.93
CA ARG A 724 26.73 22.79 17.12
C ARG A 724 25.84 23.98 17.51
N CYS A 725 24.98 24.43 16.61
CA CYS A 725 23.95 25.43 16.90
C CYS A 725 22.90 24.84 17.85
N GLU A 726 22.61 25.54 18.95
CA GLU A 726 21.66 25.09 19.98
C GLU A 726 20.21 25.11 19.47
N THR A 727 19.82 26.16 18.72
CA THR A 727 18.43 26.36 18.25
C THR A 727 17.94 25.21 17.37
N CYS A 728 18.75 24.77 16.41
CA CYS A 728 18.41 23.63 15.54
C CYS A 728 19.06 22.32 15.99
N SER A 729 19.74 22.31 17.14
CA SER A 729 20.48 21.14 17.64
C SER A 729 21.40 20.48 16.59
N GLY A 730 22.01 21.30 15.74
CA GLY A 730 22.91 20.87 14.66
C GLY A 730 22.26 20.41 13.35
N GLU A 731 20.93 20.44 13.21
CA GLU A 731 20.26 20.05 11.96
C GLU A 731 20.46 21.10 10.84
N GLY A 732 20.49 22.38 11.22
CA GLY A 732 20.55 23.51 10.29
C GLY A 732 19.17 23.97 9.80
N THR A 733 18.14 23.15 9.96
CA THR A 733 16.75 23.46 9.63
C THR A 733 15.85 23.33 10.85
N ILE A 734 14.63 23.86 10.76
CA ILE A 734 13.55 23.70 11.73
C ILE A 734 12.34 23.16 10.96
N ASN A 735 11.75 22.07 11.43
CA ASN A 735 10.50 21.54 10.87
C ASN A 735 9.34 22.39 11.36
N VAL A 736 8.51 22.85 10.43
CA VAL A 736 7.24 23.53 10.70
C VAL A 736 6.10 22.59 10.31
N GLU A 737 5.30 22.19 11.28
CA GLU A 737 4.14 21.32 11.05
C GLU A 737 3.05 22.07 10.28
N MET A 738 2.55 21.45 9.22
CA MET A 738 1.52 22.02 8.35
C MET A 738 0.20 21.27 8.51
N VAL A 739 -0.93 21.99 8.53
CA VAL A 739 -2.25 21.37 8.74
C VAL A 739 -2.78 20.64 7.50
N PHE A 740 -2.60 21.24 6.32
CA PHE A 740 -3.19 20.74 5.04
C PHE A 740 -2.13 20.40 3.99
N MET A 741 -0.85 20.58 4.30
CA MET A 741 0.27 20.33 3.39
C MET A 741 1.28 19.42 4.09
N ALA A 742 2.25 18.90 3.35
CA ALA A 742 3.39 18.24 3.98
C ALA A 742 4.18 19.25 4.83
N ASP A 743 4.73 18.79 5.95
CA ASP A 743 5.58 19.59 6.82
C ASP A 743 6.74 20.20 6.02
N VAL A 744 7.08 21.45 6.33
CA VAL A 744 8.12 22.19 5.60
C VAL A 744 9.34 22.39 6.49
N GLN A 745 10.52 22.22 5.91
CA GLN A 745 11.81 22.52 6.53
C GLN A 745 12.24 23.93 6.20
N LEU A 746 12.36 24.78 7.23
CA LEU A 746 12.89 26.14 7.08
C LEU A 746 14.34 26.21 7.55
N PRO A 747 15.21 26.99 6.89
CA PRO A 747 16.56 27.26 7.39
C PRO A 747 16.51 27.86 8.80
N CYS A 748 17.37 27.38 9.70
CA CYS A 748 17.45 27.91 11.05
C CYS A 748 17.97 29.35 11.03
N GLU A 749 17.18 30.30 11.55
CA GLU A 749 17.50 31.73 11.59
C GLU A 749 18.76 32.06 12.42
N THR A 750 19.07 31.26 13.45
CA THR A 750 20.22 31.51 14.32
C THR A 750 21.56 31.23 13.62
N CYS A 751 21.63 30.16 12.82
CA CYS A 751 22.86 29.72 12.15
C CYS A 751 22.82 29.90 10.63
N ASN A 752 21.71 30.40 10.08
CA ASN A 752 21.43 30.48 8.65
C ASN A 752 21.74 29.17 7.92
N GLY A 753 21.30 28.03 8.49
CA GLY A 753 21.54 26.72 7.90
C GLY A 753 22.92 26.10 8.16
N LYS A 754 23.88 26.83 8.75
CA LYS A 754 25.28 26.38 8.86
C LYS A 754 25.56 25.33 9.94
N ARG A 755 24.56 24.93 10.74
CA ARG A 755 24.63 23.89 11.79
C ARG A 755 25.56 24.14 12.99
N PHE A 756 26.50 25.09 12.92
CA PHE A 756 27.50 25.35 13.96
C PHE A 756 27.37 26.76 14.57
N LYS A 757 27.98 26.94 15.75
CA LYS A 757 28.19 28.25 16.37
C LYS A 757 29.18 29.07 15.54
N LYS A 758 29.03 30.40 15.56
CA LYS A 758 29.89 31.33 14.81
C LYS A 758 31.38 31.13 15.12
N GLU A 759 31.72 30.91 16.39
CA GLU A 759 33.10 30.72 16.86
C GLU A 759 33.79 29.47 16.28
N VAL A 760 33.02 28.41 15.99
CA VAL A 760 33.53 27.17 15.39
C VAL A 760 33.81 27.38 13.90
N LEU A 761 32.99 28.19 13.22
CA LEU A 761 33.13 28.51 11.80
C LEU A 761 34.33 29.44 11.51
N GLU A 762 34.94 30.04 12.54
CA GLU A 762 36.17 30.82 12.39
C GLU A 762 37.42 29.94 12.17
N VAL A 763 37.36 28.67 12.55
CA VAL A 763 38.44 27.72 12.28
C VAL A 763 38.35 27.29 10.81
N ALA A 764 39.43 27.52 10.06
CA ALA A 764 39.53 27.16 8.66
C ALA A 764 40.76 26.29 8.40
N PHE A 765 40.59 25.29 7.54
CA PHE A 765 41.68 24.53 6.92
C PHE A 765 41.80 25.01 5.47
N GLU A 766 42.98 25.53 5.08
CA GLU A 766 43.23 26.06 3.73
C GLU A 766 42.15 27.05 3.25
N GLY A 767 41.71 27.94 4.14
CA GLY A 767 40.72 28.98 3.86
C GLY A 767 39.25 28.52 3.82
N LYS A 768 38.96 27.27 4.21
CA LYS A 768 37.60 26.71 4.26
C LYS A 768 37.24 26.26 5.68
N ASN A 769 36.08 26.68 6.17
CA ASN A 769 35.59 26.24 7.47
C ASN A 769 34.88 24.88 7.39
N ILE A 770 34.51 24.30 8.53
CA ILE A 770 33.88 22.97 8.58
C ILE A 770 32.55 22.89 7.81
N ASN A 771 31.75 23.96 7.81
CA ASN A 771 30.51 24.02 7.03
C ASN A 771 30.80 24.10 5.52
N ASP A 772 31.82 24.86 5.11
CA ASP A 772 32.23 24.92 3.72
C ASP A 772 32.63 23.53 3.21
N ILE A 773 33.38 22.76 4.01
CA ILE A 773 33.74 21.37 3.67
C ILE A 773 32.48 20.50 3.58
N LEU A 774 31.54 20.61 4.51
CA LEU A 774 30.31 19.82 4.50
C LEU A 774 29.36 20.17 3.35
N THR A 775 29.48 21.36 2.77
CA THR A 775 28.66 21.82 1.64
C THR A 775 29.33 21.61 0.28
N MET A 776 30.60 21.19 0.25
CA MET A 776 31.26 20.74 -0.98
C MET A 776 30.59 19.47 -1.51
N THR A 777 30.53 19.37 -2.84
CA THR A 777 30.25 18.12 -3.52
C THR A 777 31.39 17.12 -3.26
N ILE A 778 31.13 15.83 -3.41
CA ILE A 778 32.17 14.79 -3.27
C ILE A 778 33.31 15.01 -4.26
N ASP A 779 33.01 15.44 -5.50
CA ASP A 779 34.01 15.76 -6.51
C ASP A 779 34.90 16.94 -6.09
N ASP A 780 34.29 18.04 -5.63
CA ASP A 780 35.02 19.21 -5.13
C ASP A 780 35.86 18.87 -3.89
N ALA A 781 35.31 18.07 -2.99
CA ALA A 781 36.00 17.64 -1.78
C ALA A 781 37.20 16.73 -2.10
N LEU A 782 37.06 15.80 -3.03
CA LEU A 782 38.17 14.95 -3.50
C LEU A 782 39.28 15.81 -4.09
N ALA A 783 38.96 16.71 -5.02
CA ALA A 783 39.93 17.61 -5.61
C ALA A 783 40.63 18.50 -4.55
N PHE A 784 39.88 18.99 -3.57
CA PHE A 784 40.40 19.80 -2.46
C PHE A 784 41.35 18.98 -1.56
N PHE A 785 40.96 17.78 -1.14
CA PHE A 785 41.77 16.95 -0.25
C PHE A 785 42.98 16.32 -0.96
N GLU A 786 42.89 16.03 -2.26
CA GLU A 786 44.04 15.58 -3.07
C GLU A 786 45.08 16.70 -3.21
N LYS A 787 44.65 17.92 -3.55
CA LYS A 787 45.52 19.10 -3.64
C LYS A 787 46.26 19.35 -2.32
N ASN A 788 45.56 19.14 -1.20
CA ASN A 788 46.09 19.36 0.16
C ASN A 788 46.70 18.09 0.80
N LYS A 789 46.98 17.04 -0.01
CA LYS A 789 47.69 15.81 0.37
C LYS A 789 47.07 15.01 1.53
N GLN A 790 45.74 15.01 1.66
CA GLN A 790 45.02 14.26 2.70
C GLN A 790 44.59 12.87 2.22
N ASN A 791 45.58 12.00 1.96
CA ASN A 791 45.37 10.69 1.32
C ASN A 791 44.38 9.77 2.07
N LYS A 792 44.34 9.82 3.40
CA LYS A 792 43.42 8.99 4.20
C LYS A 792 41.95 9.37 3.97
N ILE A 793 41.67 10.67 3.80
CA ILE A 793 40.33 11.18 3.54
C ILE A 793 39.95 10.86 2.09
N THR A 794 40.84 11.11 1.13
CA THR A 794 40.56 10.85 -0.29
C THR A 794 40.27 9.39 -0.58
N GLN A 795 41.02 8.46 0.03
CA GLN A 795 40.76 7.01 -0.09
C GLN A 795 39.38 6.60 0.41
N LYS A 796 38.84 7.28 1.43
CA LYS A 796 37.49 7.00 1.95
C LYS A 796 36.39 7.64 1.09
N LEU A 797 36.65 8.82 0.52
CA LEU A 797 35.68 9.53 -0.32
C LEU A 797 35.60 8.94 -1.75
N LYS A 798 36.71 8.43 -2.30
CA LYS A 798 36.81 7.99 -3.69
C LYS A 798 35.73 6.99 -4.10
N PRO A 799 35.39 5.97 -3.29
CA PRO A 799 34.33 5.03 -3.65
C PRO A 799 32.95 5.67 -3.82
N LEU A 800 32.65 6.80 -3.18
CA LEU A 800 31.40 7.52 -3.40
C LEU A 800 31.35 8.12 -4.83
N GLN A 801 32.48 8.62 -5.33
CA GLN A 801 32.57 9.09 -6.71
C GLN A 801 32.47 7.92 -7.71
N ASP A 802 33.13 6.80 -7.42
CA ASP A 802 33.14 5.62 -8.31
C ASP A 802 31.75 5.03 -8.51
N VAL A 803 30.89 5.06 -7.49
CA VAL A 803 29.47 4.65 -7.59
C VAL A 803 28.56 5.73 -8.21
N GLY A 804 29.12 6.85 -8.65
CA GLY A 804 28.40 7.92 -9.36
C GLY A 804 27.74 8.98 -8.47
N LEU A 805 28.17 9.15 -7.21
CA LEU A 805 27.64 10.15 -6.29
C LEU A 805 28.49 11.42 -6.18
N GLY A 806 29.35 11.69 -7.17
CA GLY A 806 30.26 12.84 -7.17
C GLY A 806 29.57 14.19 -6.89
N TYR A 807 28.33 14.35 -7.34
CA TYR A 807 27.52 15.56 -7.18
C TYR A 807 26.91 15.77 -5.79
N VAL A 808 26.82 14.72 -4.96
CA VAL A 808 26.17 14.79 -3.64
C VAL A 808 27.06 15.57 -2.67
N GLN A 809 26.46 16.43 -1.84
CA GLN A 809 27.23 17.17 -0.84
C GLN A 809 27.62 16.26 0.34
N LEU A 810 28.83 16.43 0.88
CA LEU A 810 29.33 15.59 1.98
C LEU A 810 28.38 15.56 3.20
N GLY A 811 27.82 16.71 3.54
CA GLY A 811 26.93 16.91 4.68
C GLY A 811 25.44 16.84 4.36
N GLN A 812 25.04 16.46 3.14
CA GLN A 812 23.63 16.37 2.74
C GLN A 812 22.86 15.40 3.64
N SER A 813 21.66 15.80 4.09
CA SER A 813 20.84 14.95 4.97
C SER A 813 20.42 13.67 4.25
N SER A 814 20.49 12.52 4.92
CA SER A 814 20.02 11.25 4.37
C SER A 814 18.52 11.24 4.08
N SER A 815 17.73 12.12 4.72
CA SER A 815 16.30 12.26 4.44
C SER A 815 16.00 12.94 3.11
N THR A 816 16.99 13.67 2.56
CA THR A 816 16.88 14.38 1.28
C THR A 816 17.51 13.60 0.12
N LEU A 817 18.10 12.44 0.41
CA LEU A 817 18.64 11.55 -0.61
C LEU A 817 17.54 10.65 -1.14
N SER A 818 17.56 10.40 -2.45
CA SER A 818 16.74 9.38 -3.09
C SER A 818 17.10 7.97 -2.58
N GLY A 819 16.17 7.03 -2.73
CA GLY A 819 16.42 5.63 -2.37
C GLY A 819 17.63 5.03 -3.10
N GLY A 820 17.79 5.34 -4.39
CA GLY A 820 18.93 4.92 -5.20
C GLY A 820 20.27 5.56 -4.78
N GLU A 821 20.28 6.83 -4.35
CA GLU A 821 21.47 7.45 -3.76
C GLU A 821 21.85 6.80 -2.42
N ALA A 822 20.85 6.55 -1.57
CA ALA A 822 21.05 5.87 -0.29
C ALA A 822 21.68 4.47 -0.50
N GLN A 823 21.20 3.73 -1.48
CA GLN A 823 21.70 2.42 -1.85
C GLN A 823 23.15 2.47 -2.35
N ARG A 824 23.48 3.45 -3.20
CA ARG A 824 24.85 3.65 -3.72
C ARG A 824 25.84 4.03 -2.62
N ILE A 825 25.43 4.79 -1.61
CA ILE A 825 26.29 5.07 -0.45
C ILE A 825 26.58 3.79 0.35
N LYS A 826 25.58 2.91 0.52
CA LYS A 826 25.79 1.59 1.13
C LYS A 826 26.81 0.79 0.32
N LEU A 827 26.63 0.72 -1.00
CA LEU A 827 27.57 0.07 -1.93
C LEU A 827 29.01 0.61 -1.79
N ALA A 828 29.19 1.93 -1.80
CA ALA A 828 30.49 2.57 -1.64
C ALA A 828 31.18 2.18 -0.32
N SER A 829 30.43 2.04 0.78
CA SER A 829 31.00 1.64 2.07
C SER A 829 31.62 0.24 2.05
N PHE A 830 31.12 -0.67 1.22
CA PHE A 830 31.69 -2.01 1.04
C PHE A 830 32.93 -2.00 0.16
N LEU A 831 33.00 -1.10 -0.83
CA LEU A 831 34.19 -0.90 -1.66
C LEU A 831 35.38 -0.37 -0.83
N VAL A 832 35.13 0.47 0.18
CA VAL A 832 36.14 1.00 1.12
C VAL A 832 36.81 -0.10 1.96
N LYS A 833 36.11 -1.22 2.28
CA LYS A 833 36.59 -2.24 3.23
C LYS A 833 37.81 -3.07 2.77
N GLY A 834 38.43 -2.76 1.63
CA GLY A 834 39.62 -3.44 1.12
C GLY A 834 39.35 -4.88 0.66
N ALA A 835 40.39 -5.60 0.22
CA ALA A 835 40.28 -7.02 -0.08
C ALA A 835 40.16 -7.80 1.23
N THR A 836 38.95 -8.20 1.58
CA THR A 836 38.72 -9.07 2.73
C THR A 836 38.87 -10.53 2.27
N LYS A 837 39.44 -11.39 3.13
CA LYS A 837 39.48 -12.85 2.90
C LYS A 837 38.06 -13.47 2.90
N GLU A 838 37.06 -12.68 3.28
CA GLU A 838 35.73 -13.14 3.66
C GLU A 838 34.76 -12.80 2.55
N LYS A 839 34.26 -13.84 1.87
CA LYS A 839 33.28 -13.67 0.80
C LYS A 839 31.91 -13.32 1.39
N ALA A 840 31.16 -12.54 0.63
CA ALA A 840 29.84 -12.07 1.00
C ALA A 840 28.86 -12.30 -0.17
N LEU A 841 27.60 -12.53 0.16
CA LEU A 841 26.50 -12.50 -0.81
C LEU A 841 25.78 -11.16 -0.68
N PHE A 842 25.87 -10.33 -1.71
CA PHE A 842 25.14 -9.07 -1.78
C PHE A 842 23.81 -9.26 -2.49
N VAL A 843 22.75 -8.75 -1.88
CA VAL A 843 21.40 -8.72 -2.46
C VAL A 843 21.02 -7.27 -2.71
N PHE A 844 20.83 -6.90 -3.97
CA PHE A 844 20.39 -5.55 -4.37
C PHE A 844 18.94 -5.58 -4.84
N ASP A 845 18.14 -4.66 -4.31
CA ASP A 845 16.74 -4.47 -4.68
C ASP A 845 16.64 -3.28 -5.64
N GLU A 846 16.35 -3.55 -6.92
CA GLU A 846 16.16 -2.56 -8.00
C GLU A 846 17.20 -1.43 -8.03
N PRO A 847 18.51 -1.74 -8.19
CA PRO A 847 19.57 -0.75 -8.05
C PRO A 847 19.71 0.26 -9.21
N THR A 848 18.96 0.07 -10.29
CA THR A 848 18.88 0.97 -11.45
C THR A 848 17.85 2.09 -11.26
N THR A 849 17.10 2.06 -10.17
CA THR A 849 16.10 3.07 -9.80
C THR A 849 16.70 4.47 -9.86
N GLY A 850 16.10 5.33 -10.70
CA GLY A 850 16.51 6.72 -10.92
C GLY A 850 17.87 6.92 -11.57
N LEU A 851 18.40 5.89 -12.23
CA LEU A 851 19.66 5.99 -12.96
C LEU A 851 19.44 6.22 -14.44
N HIS A 852 20.14 7.21 -14.97
CA HIS A 852 20.32 7.38 -16.41
C HIS A 852 21.21 6.25 -16.97
N PHE A 853 21.12 5.95 -18.27
CA PHE A 853 21.90 4.90 -18.94
C PHE A 853 23.41 4.93 -18.60
N HIS A 854 23.98 6.13 -18.56
CA HIS A 854 25.40 6.31 -18.20
C HIS A 854 25.72 5.94 -16.74
N ASP A 855 24.79 6.17 -15.83
CA ASP A 855 24.96 5.85 -14.42
C ASP A 855 24.79 4.35 -14.18
N ILE A 856 23.91 3.67 -14.94
CA ILE A 856 23.81 2.19 -14.95
C ILE A 856 25.15 1.57 -15.35
N LYS A 857 25.85 2.15 -16.34
CA LYS A 857 27.18 1.69 -16.74
C LYS A 857 28.20 1.79 -15.60
N LYS A 858 28.18 2.87 -14.81
CA LYS A 858 29.05 3.04 -13.62
C LYS A 858 28.69 2.05 -12.51
N LEU A 859 27.40 1.81 -12.31
CA LEU A 859 26.91 0.82 -11.35
C LEU A 859 27.39 -0.59 -11.71
N LEU A 860 27.28 -1.00 -12.97
CA LEU A 860 27.79 -2.29 -13.45
C LEU A 860 29.30 -2.44 -13.22
N ALA A 861 30.08 -1.39 -13.47
CA ALA A 861 31.52 -1.40 -13.16
C ALA A 861 31.79 -1.60 -11.65
N SER A 862 30.94 -1.02 -10.78
CA SER A 862 31.03 -1.23 -9.33
C SER A 862 30.66 -2.66 -8.92
N PHE A 863 29.69 -3.27 -9.60
CA PHE A 863 29.32 -4.68 -9.41
C PHE A 863 30.43 -5.63 -9.85
N ASP A 864 31.03 -5.37 -11.00
CA ASP A 864 32.19 -6.13 -11.47
C ASP A 864 33.35 -6.06 -10.48
N ALA A 865 33.63 -4.87 -9.92
CA ALA A 865 34.68 -4.71 -8.90
C ALA A 865 34.41 -5.49 -7.60
N LEU A 866 33.13 -5.69 -7.22
CA LEU A 866 32.78 -6.55 -6.09
C LEU A 866 32.95 -8.04 -6.44
N ILE A 867 32.55 -8.45 -7.64
CA ILE A 867 32.68 -9.84 -8.10
C ILE A 867 34.17 -10.22 -8.23
N GLU A 868 35.02 -9.31 -8.72
CA GLU A 868 36.48 -9.51 -8.81
C GLU A 868 37.14 -9.72 -7.45
N LYS A 869 36.57 -9.15 -6.38
CA LYS A 869 37.01 -9.42 -4.99
C LYS A 869 36.52 -10.78 -4.46
N GLY A 870 35.75 -11.54 -5.25
CA GLY A 870 35.23 -12.86 -4.89
C GLY A 870 33.87 -12.84 -4.20
N HIS A 871 33.14 -11.72 -4.25
CA HIS A 871 31.78 -11.64 -3.74
C HIS A 871 30.76 -12.18 -4.77
N SER A 872 29.59 -12.57 -4.29
CA SER A 872 28.47 -13.00 -5.13
C SER A 872 27.39 -11.92 -5.14
N LEU A 873 26.78 -11.64 -6.28
CA LEU A 873 25.76 -10.60 -6.41
C LEU A 873 24.45 -11.20 -6.88
N LEU A 874 23.39 -10.86 -6.16
CA LEU A 874 22.02 -11.18 -6.48
C LEU A 874 21.23 -9.88 -6.63
N VAL A 875 20.61 -9.65 -7.78
CA VAL A 875 19.94 -8.39 -8.09
C VAL A 875 18.50 -8.67 -8.48
N ILE A 876 17.54 -8.01 -7.84
CA ILE A 876 16.14 -8.00 -8.30
C ILE A 876 16.02 -6.87 -9.32
N GLU A 877 15.65 -7.18 -10.57
CA GLU A 877 15.55 -6.15 -11.59
C GLU A 877 14.60 -6.40 -12.78
N HIS A 878 14.23 -5.29 -13.40
CA HIS A 878 13.38 -5.10 -14.57
C HIS A 878 14.07 -4.36 -15.73
N ASN A 879 15.12 -3.56 -15.49
CA ASN A 879 15.84 -2.84 -16.55
C ASN A 879 16.63 -3.81 -17.44
N LEU A 880 16.33 -3.77 -18.73
CA LEU A 880 16.90 -4.68 -19.72
C LEU A 880 18.41 -4.49 -19.92
N ASP A 881 18.95 -3.28 -19.71
CA ASP A 881 20.38 -3.02 -19.83
C ASP A 881 21.20 -3.65 -18.71
N LEU A 882 20.64 -3.80 -17.51
CA LEU A 882 21.26 -4.57 -16.44
C LEU A 882 21.04 -6.08 -16.67
N ILE A 883 19.82 -6.49 -17.02
CA ILE A 883 19.47 -7.90 -17.22
C ILE A 883 20.33 -8.55 -18.32
N LYS A 884 20.59 -7.86 -19.44
CA LYS A 884 21.43 -8.40 -20.52
C LYS A 884 22.88 -8.63 -20.10
N CYS A 885 23.37 -7.90 -19.09
CA CYS A 885 24.70 -8.03 -18.53
C CYS A 885 24.81 -9.13 -17.46
N ALA A 886 23.70 -9.73 -17.03
CA ALA A 886 23.67 -10.79 -16.02
C ALA A 886 24.41 -12.06 -16.49
N ASP A 887 25.14 -12.71 -15.59
CA ASP A 887 25.72 -14.03 -15.88
C ASP A 887 24.64 -15.12 -15.82
N TRP A 888 23.62 -14.93 -14.98
CA TRP A 888 22.50 -15.86 -14.80
C TRP A 888 21.20 -15.10 -14.50
N ILE A 889 20.08 -15.60 -15.04
CA ILE A 889 18.74 -15.04 -14.84
C ILE A 889 17.82 -16.07 -14.21
N ILE A 890 16.99 -15.62 -13.28
CA ILE A 890 15.86 -16.35 -12.70
C ILE A 890 14.58 -15.57 -13.01
N ASP A 891 13.73 -16.10 -13.91
CA ASP A 891 12.52 -15.41 -14.37
C ASP A 891 11.26 -15.99 -13.71
N LEU A 892 10.51 -15.14 -13.00
CA LEU A 892 9.28 -15.49 -12.26
C LEU A 892 8.01 -14.92 -12.92
N GLY A 893 6.94 -15.70 -12.93
CA GLY A 893 5.63 -15.27 -13.44
C GLY A 893 4.64 -16.42 -13.51
N PRO A 894 3.79 -16.54 -14.56
CA PRO A 894 3.65 -15.65 -15.73
C PRO A 894 2.92 -14.34 -15.43
N GLU A 895 2.08 -14.28 -14.40
CA GLU A 895 1.41 -13.05 -13.98
C GLU A 895 1.82 -12.65 -12.55
N GLY A 896 1.18 -11.62 -12.00
CA GLY A 896 1.27 -11.26 -10.58
C GLY A 896 0.18 -11.92 -9.74
N GLY A 897 0.37 -11.95 -8.42
CA GLY A 897 -0.62 -12.49 -7.48
C GLY A 897 -0.82 -13.99 -7.62
N GLU A 898 -2.07 -14.44 -7.60
CA GLU A 898 -2.46 -15.86 -7.57
C GLU A 898 -1.99 -16.65 -8.81
N ASN A 899 -1.92 -15.99 -9.97
CA ASN A 899 -1.43 -16.59 -11.21
C ASN A 899 0.09 -16.43 -11.40
N GLY A 900 0.78 -15.93 -10.38
CA GLY A 900 2.23 -15.79 -10.34
C GLY A 900 2.93 -16.89 -9.55
N GLY A 901 4.18 -16.63 -9.16
CA GLY A 901 4.93 -17.49 -8.26
C GLY A 901 5.45 -18.78 -8.87
N GLN A 902 5.44 -18.91 -10.20
CA GLN A 902 6.06 -20.00 -10.93
C GLN A 902 7.43 -19.57 -11.47
N LEU A 903 8.33 -20.54 -11.56
CA LEU A 903 9.62 -20.40 -12.22
C LEU A 903 9.45 -20.65 -13.72
N LEU A 904 9.53 -19.59 -14.54
CA LEU A 904 9.26 -19.68 -15.98
C LEU A 904 10.48 -20.16 -16.76
N ALA A 905 11.64 -19.60 -16.43
CA ALA A 905 12.89 -19.82 -17.12
C ALA A 905 14.06 -19.52 -16.19
N VAL A 906 15.13 -20.30 -16.33
CA VAL A 906 16.40 -20.09 -15.65
C VAL A 906 17.51 -20.36 -16.65
N GLY A 907 18.55 -19.53 -16.64
CA GLY A 907 19.68 -19.68 -17.56
C GLY A 907 20.42 -18.37 -17.80
N THR A 908 21.36 -18.41 -18.74
CA THR A 908 21.98 -17.20 -19.29
C THR A 908 20.95 -16.35 -20.08
N PRO A 909 21.16 -15.04 -20.24
CA PRO A 909 20.31 -14.19 -21.09
C PRO A 909 19.98 -14.79 -22.47
N GLU A 910 20.94 -15.42 -23.13
CA GLU A 910 20.75 -16.06 -24.44
C GLU A 910 19.87 -17.33 -24.37
N GLU A 911 19.87 -18.04 -23.25
CA GLU A 911 18.99 -19.19 -23.01
C GLU A 911 17.57 -18.73 -22.66
N ILE A 912 17.43 -17.66 -21.88
CA ILE A 912 16.11 -17.07 -21.54
C ILE A 912 15.38 -16.65 -22.81
N VAL A 913 16.05 -15.96 -23.74
CA VAL A 913 15.44 -15.50 -25.00
C VAL A 913 14.89 -16.64 -25.87
N LYS A 914 15.41 -17.86 -25.73
CA LYS A 914 14.91 -19.05 -26.44
C LYS A 914 13.66 -19.64 -25.80
N ASN A 915 13.37 -19.31 -24.55
CA ASN A 915 12.24 -19.86 -23.80
C ASN A 915 10.96 -19.07 -24.07
N LYS A 916 10.00 -19.70 -24.77
CA LYS A 916 8.71 -19.10 -25.12
C LYS A 916 7.78 -18.82 -23.93
N LYS A 917 8.02 -19.45 -22.77
CA LYS A 917 7.22 -19.23 -21.56
C LYS A 917 7.60 -17.94 -20.83
N SER A 918 8.83 -17.46 -21.02
CA SER A 918 9.32 -16.24 -20.38
C SER A 918 8.70 -15.02 -21.04
N ILE A 919 8.12 -14.13 -20.23
CA ILE A 919 7.63 -12.84 -20.71
C ILE A 919 8.79 -11.90 -20.99
N THR A 920 9.81 -11.96 -20.13
CA THR A 920 11.04 -11.18 -20.24
C THR A 920 11.79 -11.46 -21.56
N ALA A 921 11.74 -12.70 -22.05
CA ALA A 921 12.37 -13.11 -23.31
C ALA A 921 11.99 -12.25 -24.52
N LYS A 922 10.72 -11.81 -24.63
CA LYS A 922 10.26 -10.97 -25.74
C LYS A 922 11.05 -9.65 -25.81
N TYR A 923 11.22 -9.00 -24.66
CA TYR A 923 11.85 -7.68 -24.56
C TYR A 923 13.38 -7.78 -24.54
N LEU A 924 13.92 -8.80 -23.86
CA LEU A 924 15.36 -9.03 -23.78
C LEU A 924 15.98 -9.33 -25.16
N LYS A 925 15.20 -9.97 -26.04
CA LYS A 925 15.63 -10.27 -27.42
C LYS A 925 15.98 -9.03 -28.24
N GLU A 926 15.37 -7.88 -27.97
CA GLU A 926 15.64 -6.65 -28.72
C GLU A 926 16.93 -5.95 -28.26
N LYS A 927 17.45 -6.33 -27.08
CA LYS A 927 18.63 -5.74 -26.45
C LYS A 927 19.89 -6.63 -26.50
N LEU A 928 19.75 -7.90 -26.92
CA LEU A 928 20.83 -8.85 -27.20
C LEU A 928 21.09 -8.93 -28.71
#